data_AF-A0A949N583-F1
#
_entry.id   AF-A0A949N583-F1
#
_cell.length_a   1.000
_cell.length_b   1.000
_cell.length_c   1.000
_cell.angle_alpha   90.00
_cell.angle_beta   90.00
_cell.angle_gamma   90.00
#
_symmetry.space_group_name_H-M   'P 1'
#
loop_
_entity.id
_entity.type
_entity.pdbx_description
1 polymer ?
#
loop_
_entity_poly.entity_id
_entity_poly.type
_entity_poly.pdbx_seq_one_letter_code
_entity_poly.pdbx_strand_id
1 'polypeptide(L)'
;MNLRKLFAVVAMTIVVIAIAGATTIHIPDPLVVMESRDLQREADELIPRALAEAARRLDDYADIRIGGAARGAEVTIQLIVVESDSQPIVTMQLTSSSGAAGTYNYGSSWVPNTYQELAAGIVYLYLEYVEEIQPSGDPPELLSVLRLGSLYQVGLGPIGAGYPIGLAVDARGELLIAMNTYVVRVDRYYRELAKIGGRFLDRVESFAYRIFTSPSGEITTLGTGGTSIWRIPFDEAEPRAVPLPGNNVYGGALATDGSLVMLDPMRQVGLKASPDNSIEPINLMSNPYIFPQVIAAGPEATLWTWDAFENRIVIFDVDGNRIGGIIPLIPYEDRGSVNRLVPYSDGTFAIVTMDHLLKFDRSGRPEWSLPAQDVPGLGSFYGQTDVAFDPTTGIIYVLSSGQQVFQLLDVEYARRLGSIDPADLEILALTAQLGPGRNSPSVLKELARIYERLEAWELASDHWRLVDSFVPGDSEAEMGMRRADVEFTWREVVASINRAERSLKELGPANARPEYEKALQAIERLIHLVPGDEEALRQREDLQVLYAQAYKPLEIANIEIEELFPSLYQQYQAQPVGRVVVRNENETVANNVRVAVQLQQFMSAPWVSDALPVMTSGSSHEFEIRLPLESTVLHLTATMNNAPLTVTIQYELENTGREVVTVEAVVVHRNTALTWDDSGKLASFVIPTDTYVREFSSAFSVVDRTAGQWDISEKLLRAMRIADAVGSHGIEYIEDPQSGISLILGSASFVDSVNYPRTTLRYRQGDCDDTTALLCSLYESVSIGTAIMTSPGHVFMAFDTGEPTQQQWMFTSDQTIAIPYTGTLWLPVETTILHDGFQAAWEEGSRLVRSYGPDSGSSVPAGIPTDGDDQIEFLPVSEQRENYPELPDLPLSFDFSPPPDTLVSPLHATSIDGLQSTIYDDNVAELERSLRSQSDRQKLRTLNQLGVLHARFSQPRLAQSSFDDAIDLDPDYTTSYINLANLRIINDEPIEAIALLTEVTDRRPGSVLANLLLAQANQMLGNQSEAREFMVIVEDQAPELASQYPHLSGGAVGRASEAQANPILPWPVDEE
;
A
#
# COMPACT_ATOMS: atom_id res chain seq x y z
N MET A 1 -60.06 29.79 -64.94
CA MET A 1 -60.63 31.06 -64.47
C MET A 1 -59.52 32.11 -64.56
N ASN A 2 -59.73 33.16 -65.37
CA ASN A 2 -58.75 34.20 -65.72
C ASN A 2 -58.24 34.97 -64.50
N LEU A 3 -56.95 35.34 -64.47
CA LEU A 3 -56.49 36.72 -64.24
C LEU A 3 -54.97 36.87 -64.49
N ARG A 4 -54.57 36.81 -65.77
CA ARG A 4 -53.50 37.65 -66.28
C ARG A 4 -54.00 39.10 -66.21
N LYS A 5 -53.68 39.85 -65.14
CA LYS A 5 -53.73 41.32 -65.02
C LYS A 5 -53.43 41.73 -63.57
N LEU A 6 -52.15 41.72 -63.18
CA LEU A 6 -51.57 42.69 -62.22
C LEU A 6 -50.03 42.57 -62.18
N PHE A 7 -49.40 42.61 -63.37
CA PHE A 7 -48.10 43.27 -63.48
C PHE A 7 -48.41 44.77 -63.54
N ALA A 8 -47.77 45.56 -62.69
CA ALA A 8 -47.86 47.01 -62.49
C ALA A 8 -48.56 47.42 -61.18
N VAL A 9 -47.83 48.26 -60.42
CA VAL A 9 -48.22 48.97 -59.18
C VAL A 9 -47.98 48.18 -57.89
N VAL A 10 -46.71 48.08 -57.46
CA VAL A 10 -46.16 48.44 -56.11
C VAL A 10 -44.62 48.54 -56.25
N ALA A 11 -44.08 49.19 -57.28
CA ALA A 11 -43.36 50.43 -57.00
C ALA A 11 -44.29 51.47 -56.40
N MET A 12 -43.79 52.22 -55.41
CA MET A 12 -44.43 53.37 -54.76
C MET A 12 -45.24 53.04 -53.49
N THR A 13 -44.50 52.63 -52.46
CA THR A 13 -44.60 53.26 -51.13
C THR A 13 -43.14 53.42 -50.66
N ILE A 14 -42.32 54.31 -51.22
CA ILE A 14 -42.36 55.76 -50.95
C ILE A 14 -43.32 56.05 -49.80
N VAL A 15 -42.93 55.65 -48.59
CA VAL A 15 -43.21 56.49 -47.43
C VAL A 15 -42.16 57.60 -47.47
N VAL A 16 -42.40 58.54 -48.38
CA VAL A 16 -42.04 59.95 -48.15
C VAL A 16 -43.19 60.47 -47.31
N ILE A 17 -43.03 60.31 -45.99
CA ILE A 17 -43.71 61.04 -44.92
C ILE A 17 -42.65 61.02 -43.80
N ALA A 18 -42.02 62.10 -43.39
CA ALA A 18 -42.40 63.49 -43.46
C ALA A 18 -41.22 64.36 -43.89
N ILE A 19 -41.53 65.41 -44.65
CA ILE A 19 -40.87 66.70 -44.46
C ILE A 19 -41.24 67.13 -43.02
N ALA A 20 -40.58 66.54 -42.03
CA ALA A 20 -40.33 67.23 -40.77
C ALA A 20 -39.28 68.28 -41.15
N GLY A 21 -39.58 69.56 -40.94
CA GLY A 21 -38.62 70.62 -41.24
C GLY A 21 -37.29 70.24 -40.60
N ALA A 22 -36.18 70.31 -41.35
CA ALA A 22 -34.86 69.87 -40.89
C ALA A 22 -34.69 70.22 -39.41
N THR A 23 -34.67 69.18 -38.57
CA THR A 23 -34.59 69.34 -37.12
C THR A 23 -33.43 70.28 -36.87
N THR A 24 -33.70 71.46 -36.32
CA THR A 24 -32.64 72.45 -36.15
C THR A 24 -31.89 72.09 -34.87
N ILE A 25 -30.65 71.63 -35.01
CA ILE A 25 -29.76 71.32 -33.90
C ILE A 25 -28.92 72.56 -33.60
N HIS A 26 -29.03 73.09 -32.38
CA HIS A 26 -28.13 74.13 -31.89
C HIS A 26 -27.06 73.53 -30.99
N ILE A 27 -25.80 73.84 -31.31
CA ILE A 27 -24.65 73.48 -30.49
C ILE A 27 -24.04 74.79 -29.98
N PRO A 28 -24.38 75.23 -28.75
CA PRO A 28 -23.79 76.44 -28.16
C PRO A 28 -22.27 76.31 -27.98
N ASP A 29 -21.62 77.44 -27.70
CA ASP A 29 -20.19 77.43 -27.39
C ASP A 29 -19.91 76.50 -26.19
N PRO A 30 -18.90 75.63 -26.29
CA PRO A 30 -18.59 74.64 -25.25
C PRO A 30 -18.15 75.35 -23.97
N LEU A 31 -18.62 74.84 -22.83
CA LEU A 31 -18.19 75.32 -21.51
C LEU A 31 -16.90 74.59 -21.13
N VAL A 32 -15.74 75.23 -21.32
CA VAL A 32 -14.42 74.62 -21.06
C VAL A 32 -13.82 75.20 -19.78
N VAL A 33 -13.52 74.34 -18.80
CA VAL A 33 -12.91 74.69 -17.52
C VAL A 33 -11.72 73.75 -17.26
N MET A 34 -10.50 74.24 -17.50
CA MET A 34 -9.25 73.50 -17.26
C MET A 34 -8.35 74.23 -16.26
N GLU A 35 -7.66 73.47 -15.42
CA GLU A 35 -6.63 73.96 -14.50
C GLU A 35 -5.23 73.88 -15.15
N SER A 36 -4.99 72.86 -15.97
CA SER A 36 -3.78 72.61 -16.74
C SER A 36 -3.74 73.40 -18.04
N ARG A 37 -2.60 74.09 -18.26
CA ARG A 37 -2.36 74.85 -19.50
C ARG A 37 -2.17 73.97 -20.74
N ASP A 38 -1.72 72.74 -20.55
CA ASP A 38 -1.51 71.81 -21.67
C ASP A 38 -2.86 71.23 -22.11
N LEU A 39 -3.72 70.80 -21.17
CA LEU A 39 -5.08 70.34 -21.47
C LEU A 39 -5.96 71.44 -22.06
N GLN A 40 -5.83 72.69 -21.60
CA GLN A 40 -6.52 73.82 -22.21
C GLN A 40 -6.13 73.99 -23.69
N ARG A 41 -4.85 73.83 -24.02
CA ARG A 41 -4.36 73.96 -25.40
C ARG A 41 -4.90 72.85 -26.29
N GLU A 42 -4.93 71.62 -25.80
CA GLU A 42 -5.52 70.50 -26.51
C GLU A 42 -7.03 70.71 -26.72
N ALA A 43 -7.73 71.34 -25.76
CA ALA A 43 -9.18 71.58 -25.84
C ALA A 43 -9.51 72.61 -26.92
N ASP A 44 -8.71 73.68 -26.96
CA ASP A 44 -8.79 74.74 -27.96
C ASP A 44 -8.54 74.20 -29.38
N GLU A 45 -7.79 73.10 -29.53
CA GLU A 45 -7.54 72.45 -30.82
C GLU A 45 -8.63 71.42 -31.18
N LEU A 46 -8.96 70.49 -30.28
CA LEU A 46 -9.76 69.32 -30.60
C LEU A 46 -11.26 69.59 -30.61
N ILE A 47 -11.78 70.46 -29.74
CA ILE A 47 -13.24 70.70 -29.63
C ILE A 47 -13.80 71.34 -30.91
N PRO A 48 -13.19 72.40 -31.48
CA PRO A 48 -13.70 72.98 -32.73
C PRO A 48 -13.69 71.98 -33.90
N ARG A 49 -12.69 71.11 -33.97
CA ARG A 49 -12.61 70.04 -34.97
C ARG A 49 -13.71 69.00 -34.77
N ALA A 50 -14.03 68.66 -33.53
CA ALA A 50 -15.11 67.74 -33.19
C ALA A 50 -16.47 68.30 -33.61
N LEU A 51 -16.73 69.59 -33.34
CA LEU A 51 -17.97 70.25 -33.72
C LEU A 51 -18.14 70.33 -35.25
N ALA A 52 -17.07 70.67 -35.97
CA ALA A 52 -17.09 70.70 -37.44
C ALA A 52 -17.33 69.31 -38.04
N GLU A 53 -16.71 68.27 -37.47
CA GLU A 53 -16.90 66.89 -37.92
C GLU A 53 -18.30 66.36 -37.58
N ALA A 54 -18.84 66.69 -36.40
CA ALA A 54 -20.22 66.35 -36.04
C ALA A 54 -21.21 67.00 -36.99
N ALA A 55 -21.00 68.28 -37.31
CA ALA A 55 -21.83 69.00 -38.26
C ALA A 55 -21.82 68.32 -39.63
N ARG A 56 -20.64 67.94 -40.12
CA ARG A 56 -20.50 67.21 -41.39
C ARG A 56 -21.23 65.87 -41.40
N ARG A 57 -21.25 65.13 -40.29
CA ARG A 57 -21.90 63.80 -40.19
C ARG A 57 -23.42 63.90 -40.05
N LEU A 58 -23.92 64.99 -39.51
CA LEU A 58 -25.34 65.24 -39.28
C LEU A 58 -26.00 66.08 -40.39
N ASP A 59 -25.23 66.63 -41.34
CA ASP A 59 -25.71 67.50 -42.43
C ASP A 59 -26.79 66.82 -43.30
N ASP A 60 -26.70 65.49 -43.45
CA ASP A 60 -27.70 64.69 -44.17
C ASP A 60 -29.01 64.49 -43.39
N TYR A 61 -29.04 64.83 -42.09
CA TYR A 61 -30.12 64.51 -41.15
C TYR A 61 -30.80 65.75 -40.52
N ALA A 62 -30.09 66.89 -40.42
CA ALA A 62 -30.52 68.05 -39.62
C ALA A 62 -29.85 69.38 -40.07
N ASP A 63 -30.49 70.54 -39.79
CA ASP A 63 -29.87 71.86 -39.95
C ASP A 63 -29.08 72.21 -38.68
N ILE A 64 -27.76 72.44 -38.80
CA ILE A 64 -26.86 72.50 -37.64
C ILE A 64 -26.30 73.91 -37.46
N ARG A 65 -26.44 74.45 -36.25
CA ARG A 65 -25.98 75.79 -35.88
C ARG A 65 -25.00 75.71 -34.73
N ILE A 66 -23.74 76.02 -35.00
CA ILE A 66 -22.67 76.08 -33.99
C ILE A 66 -22.50 77.52 -33.51
N GLY A 67 -22.48 77.74 -32.20
CA GLY A 67 -22.35 79.04 -31.57
C GLY A 67 -23.60 79.93 -31.72
N GLY A 68 -23.58 81.12 -31.14
CA GLY A 68 -24.69 82.09 -31.24
C GLY A 68 -25.97 81.71 -30.47
N ALA A 69 -27.08 82.43 -30.73
CA ALA A 69 -28.32 82.27 -29.97
C ALA A 69 -29.19 81.11 -30.48
N ALA A 70 -29.74 80.30 -29.55
CA ALA A 70 -30.56 79.11 -29.79
C ALA A 70 -31.95 79.36 -30.46
N ARG A 71 -32.20 80.53 -31.06
CA ARG A 71 -33.54 80.91 -31.52
C ARG A 71 -34.03 79.99 -32.65
N GLY A 72 -35.07 79.22 -32.35
CA GLY A 72 -35.72 78.31 -33.30
C GLY A 72 -35.09 76.93 -33.41
N ALA A 73 -34.17 76.57 -32.52
CA ALA A 73 -33.64 75.22 -32.42
C ALA A 73 -34.64 74.28 -31.74
N GLU A 74 -34.83 73.09 -32.29
CA GLU A 74 -35.70 72.05 -31.73
C GLU A 74 -34.97 71.22 -30.69
N VAL A 75 -33.65 71.05 -30.90
CA VAL A 75 -32.74 70.31 -30.03
C VAL A 75 -31.50 71.16 -29.78
N THR A 76 -31.03 71.19 -28.53
CA THR A 76 -29.77 71.83 -28.13
C THR A 76 -28.84 70.80 -27.53
N ILE A 77 -27.61 70.69 -28.05
CA ILE A 77 -26.57 69.80 -27.53
C ILE A 77 -25.46 70.65 -26.89
N GLN A 78 -25.43 70.72 -25.56
CA GLN A 78 -24.41 71.46 -24.82
C GLN A 78 -23.21 70.56 -24.53
N LEU A 79 -22.01 71.02 -24.89
CA LEU A 79 -20.76 70.40 -24.47
C LEU A 79 -20.23 71.12 -23.21
N ILE A 80 -19.92 70.35 -22.18
CA ILE A 80 -19.30 70.79 -20.94
C ILE A 80 -17.99 70.02 -20.80
N VAL A 81 -16.88 70.72 -20.72
CA VAL A 81 -15.55 70.13 -20.63
C VAL A 81 -14.89 70.62 -19.35
N VAL A 82 -14.57 69.70 -18.45
CA VAL A 82 -13.98 69.99 -17.14
C VAL A 82 -12.74 69.14 -16.91
N GLU A 83 -11.75 69.68 -16.22
CA GLU A 83 -10.61 68.91 -15.74
C GLU A 83 -10.94 68.21 -14.41
N SER A 84 -10.64 66.91 -14.32
CA SER A 84 -10.75 66.11 -13.09
C SER A 84 -9.58 65.13 -13.03
N ASP A 85 -8.89 65.06 -11.90
CA ASP A 85 -7.71 64.18 -11.69
C ASP A 85 -6.69 64.23 -12.84
N SER A 86 -6.39 65.44 -13.33
CA SER A 86 -5.47 65.69 -14.45
C SER A 86 -5.89 65.08 -15.79
N GLN A 87 -7.20 64.85 -16.00
CA GLN A 87 -7.79 64.36 -17.25
C GLN A 87 -8.99 65.23 -17.68
N PRO A 88 -9.21 65.44 -18.99
CA PRO A 88 -10.37 66.15 -19.50
C PRO A 88 -11.62 65.24 -19.54
N ILE A 89 -12.70 65.65 -18.88
CA ILE A 89 -14.02 65.01 -18.94
C ILE A 89 -14.96 65.89 -19.78
N VAL A 90 -15.54 65.32 -20.83
CA VAL A 90 -16.54 65.93 -21.69
C VAL A 90 -17.91 65.33 -21.41
N THR A 91 -18.85 66.15 -20.95
CA THR A 91 -20.27 65.81 -20.84
C THR A 91 -21.05 66.52 -21.94
N MET A 92 -21.75 65.74 -22.75
CA MET A 92 -22.63 66.22 -23.81
C MET A 92 -24.08 66.07 -23.34
N GLN A 93 -24.84 67.15 -23.29
CA GLN A 93 -26.24 67.13 -22.85
C GLN A 93 -27.15 67.54 -24.00
N LEU A 94 -28.02 66.62 -24.40
CA LEU A 94 -29.08 66.88 -25.37
C LEU A 94 -30.36 67.29 -24.64
N THR A 95 -30.86 68.47 -24.96
CA THR A 95 -32.12 69.02 -24.46
C THR A 95 -33.03 69.31 -25.64
N SER A 96 -34.30 68.94 -25.52
CA SER A 96 -35.33 69.26 -26.50
C SER A 96 -36.37 70.20 -25.88
N SER A 97 -37.36 70.61 -26.67
CA SER A 97 -38.49 71.40 -26.18
C SER A 97 -39.28 70.74 -25.02
N SER A 98 -39.17 69.42 -24.83
CA SER A 98 -39.83 68.66 -23.75
C SER A 98 -38.96 68.48 -22.50
N GLY A 99 -37.69 68.91 -22.51
CA GLY A 99 -36.77 68.81 -21.38
C GLY A 99 -35.45 68.13 -21.73
N ALA A 100 -34.74 67.62 -20.71
CA ALA A 100 -33.55 66.80 -20.93
C ALA A 100 -33.91 65.51 -21.66
N ALA A 101 -33.24 65.24 -22.78
CA ALA A 101 -33.59 64.15 -23.70
C ALA A 101 -32.45 63.14 -23.89
N GLY A 102 -31.20 63.48 -23.56
CA GLY A 102 -30.09 62.53 -23.54
C GLY A 102 -28.81 63.11 -22.92
N THR A 103 -27.91 62.26 -22.47
CA THR A 103 -26.58 62.67 -21.99
C THR A 103 -25.54 61.62 -22.37
N TYR A 104 -24.40 62.08 -22.86
CA TYR A 104 -23.25 61.24 -23.21
C TYR A 104 -22.01 61.77 -22.50
N ASN A 105 -21.28 60.89 -21.83
CA ASN A 105 -20.06 61.24 -21.10
C ASN A 105 -18.85 60.61 -21.80
N TYR A 106 -17.78 61.38 -21.89
CA TYR A 106 -16.50 60.98 -22.43
C TYR A 106 -15.43 61.43 -21.44
N GLY A 107 -14.72 60.51 -20.81
CA GLY A 107 -13.71 60.80 -19.78
C GLY A 107 -12.31 60.29 -20.15
N SER A 108 -12.13 59.78 -21.36
CA SER A 108 -10.88 59.16 -21.77
C SER A 108 -9.79 60.15 -22.11
N SER A 109 -8.53 59.72 -21.97
CA SER A 109 -7.36 60.49 -22.40
C SER A 109 -7.46 60.90 -23.87
N TRP A 110 -7.04 62.13 -24.15
CA TRP A 110 -7.12 62.69 -25.50
C TRP A 110 -5.95 62.24 -26.36
N VAL A 111 -6.26 61.88 -27.59
CA VAL A 111 -5.31 61.52 -28.65
C VAL A 111 -5.62 62.37 -29.88
N PRO A 112 -4.72 62.46 -30.89
CA PRO A 112 -4.94 63.33 -32.05
C PRO A 112 -6.28 63.12 -32.79
N ASN A 113 -6.86 61.92 -32.70
CA ASN A 113 -8.14 61.55 -33.32
C ASN A 113 -9.36 61.69 -32.41
N THR A 114 -9.22 62.09 -31.14
CA THR A 114 -10.35 62.23 -30.19
C THR A 114 -11.47 63.12 -30.71
N TYR A 115 -11.16 64.10 -31.57
CA TYR A 115 -12.19 64.94 -32.19
C TYR A 115 -13.24 64.14 -32.99
N GLN A 116 -12.85 63.02 -33.61
CA GLN A 116 -13.77 62.15 -34.36
C GLN A 116 -14.72 61.39 -33.44
N GLU A 117 -14.26 61.05 -32.24
CA GLU A 117 -15.03 60.33 -31.23
C GLU A 117 -16.00 61.25 -30.53
N LEU A 118 -15.57 62.47 -30.19
CA LEU A 118 -16.45 63.51 -29.67
C LEU A 118 -17.54 63.86 -30.70
N ALA A 119 -17.17 63.94 -31.98
CA ALA A 119 -18.13 64.11 -33.06
C ALA A 119 -19.13 62.94 -33.16
N ALA A 120 -18.64 61.70 -33.04
CA ALA A 120 -19.49 60.52 -33.03
C ALA A 120 -20.46 60.54 -31.83
N GLY A 121 -20.04 61.01 -30.64
CA GLY A 121 -20.91 61.12 -29.46
C GLY A 121 -22.06 62.11 -29.65
N ILE A 122 -21.80 63.22 -30.36
CA ILE A 122 -22.85 64.20 -30.74
C ILE A 122 -23.84 63.56 -31.72
N VAL A 123 -23.33 62.89 -32.76
CA VAL A 123 -24.15 62.18 -33.76
C VAL A 123 -25.01 61.11 -33.07
N TYR A 124 -24.39 60.35 -32.18
CA TYR A 124 -25.03 59.28 -31.42
C TYR A 124 -26.22 59.79 -30.61
N LEU A 125 -26.01 60.84 -29.80
CA LEU A 125 -27.07 61.44 -28.99
C LEU A 125 -28.27 61.87 -29.84
N TYR A 126 -28.01 62.39 -31.04
CA TYR A 126 -29.08 62.78 -31.94
C TYR A 126 -29.80 61.57 -32.55
N LEU A 127 -29.08 60.57 -33.05
CA LEU A 127 -29.67 59.36 -33.65
C LEU A 127 -30.49 58.56 -32.65
N GLU A 128 -30.05 58.52 -31.39
CA GLU A 128 -30.82 57.96 -30.27
C GLU A 128 -32.12 58.72 -30.02
N TYR A 129 -32.07 60.06 -30.04
CA TYR A 129 -33.26 60.90 -29.87
C TYR A 129 -34.32 60.69 -30.97
N VAL A 130 -33.90 60.42 -32.21
CA VAL A 130 -34.82 60.21 -33.35
C VAL A 130 -35.18 58.74 -33.61
N GLU A 131 -34.72 57.81 -32.78
CA GLU A 131 -34.97 56.36 -32.88
C GLU A 131 -34.54 55.71 -34.24
N GLU A 132 -33.57 56.30 -34.96
CA GLU A 132 -33.08 55.79 -36.26
C GLU A 132 -32.06 54.63 -36.16
N ILE A 133 -32.06 53.87 -35.06
CA ILE A 133 -31.04 52.85 -34.74
C ILE A 133 -31.38 51.45 -35.33
N GLN A 134 -32.44 51.31 -36.12
CA GLN A 134 -32.91 49.98 -36.58
C GLN A 134 -31.99 49.37 -37.67
N PRO A 135 -31.61 48.08 -37.55
CA PRO A 135 -30.82 47.38 -38.57
C PRO A 135 -31.62 47.15 -39.87
N SER A 136 -30.92 46.95 -40.99
CA SER A 136 -31.52 46.73 -42.31
C SER A 136 -31.28 45.34 -42.93
N GLY A 137 -30.36 44.54 -42.39
CA GLY A 137 -29.98 43.22 -42.89
C GLY A 137 -30.72 42.07 -42.20
N ASP A 138 -30.71 40.90 -42.86
CA ASP A 138 -31.28 39.67 -42.31
C ASP A 138 -30.34 39.07 -41.24
N PRO A 139 -30.86 38.62 -40.09
CA PRO A 139 -30.04 37.98 -39.06
C PRO A 139 -29.59 36.57 -39.48
N PRO A 140 -28.56 36.01 -38.82
CA PRO A 140 -28.07 34.66 -39.12
C PRO A 140 -29.12 33.58 -38.77
N GLU A 141 -29.16 32.52 -39.57
CA GLU A 141 -30.15 31.44 -39.46
C GLU A 141 -29.59 30.22 -38.71
N LEU A 142 -30.43 29.50 -37.95
CA LEU A 142 -30.00 28.31 -37.22
C LEU A 142 -29.73 27.14 -38.18
N LEU A 143 -28.46 26.72 -38.27
CA LEU A 143 -28.00 25.61 -39.09
C LEU A 143 -28.15 24.28 -38.33
N SER A 144 -27.46 24.15 -37.20
CA SER A 144 -27.44 22.91 -36.41
C SER A 144 -27.31 23.21 -34.91
N VAL A 145 -27.66 22.22 -34.08
CA VAL A 145 -27.45 22.26 -32.62
C VAL A 145 -26.80 20.95 -32.20
N LEU A 146 -25.59 21.04 -31.67
CA LEU A 146 -24.90 19.91 -31.05
C LEU A 146 -25.20 19.89 -29.55
N ARG A 147 -25.91 18.87 -29.08
CA ARG A 147 -26.20 18.69 -27.64
C ARG A 147 -25.10 17.84 -27.01
N LEU A 148 -24.24 18.46 -26.19
CA LEU A 148 -23.04 17.79 -25.69
C LEU A 148 -23.33 16.79 -24.56
N GLY A 149 -24.51 16.85 -23.92
CA GLY A 149 -24.99 15.80 -23.00
C GLY A 149 -25.08 14.42 -23.66
N SER A 150 -25.34 14.40 -24.98
CA SER A 150 -25.33 13.20 -25.81
C SER A 150 -23.91 12.67 -26.10
N LEU A 151 -22.89 13.51 -25.99
CA LEU A 151 -21.52 13.25 -26.43
C LEU A 151 -20.63 12.59 -25.39
N TYR A 152 -20.97 12.70 -24.10
CA TYR A 152 -20.30 11.97 -23.01
C TYR A 152 -20.43 10.43 -23.14
N GLN A 153 -21.36 9.95 -23.96
CA GLN A 153 -21.57 8.52 -24.24
C GLN A 153 -20.99 8.08 -25.61
N VAL A 154 -20.47 9.01 -26.41
CA VAL A 154 -20.34 8.91 -27.87
C VAL A 154 -18.90 9.22 -28.35
N GLY A 155 -17.90 9.07 -27.47
CA GLY A 155 -16.48 9.12 -27.88
C GLY A 155 -15.82 10.49 -27.86
N LEU A 156 -16.55 11.58 -27.56
CA LEU A 156 -15.93 12.84 -27.12
C LEU A 156 -15.56 12.84 -25.60
N GLY A 157 -15.83 11.74 -24.87
CA GLY A 157 -15.26 11.41 -23.54
C GLY A 157 -15.46 9.92 -23.19
N PRO A 158 -14.70 9.29 -22.26
CA PRO A 158 -13.76 9.83 -21.26
C PRO A 158 -12.27 9.67 -21.67
N ILE A 159 -11.35 10.52 -21.24
CA ILE A 159 -10.85 10.65 -19.85
C ILE A 159 -10.99 12.10 -19.33
N GLY A 160 -11.44 12.27 -18.08
CA GLY A 160 -11.38 13.53 -17.32
C GLY A 160 -12.54 14.51 -17.52
N ALA A 161 -13.79 14.03 -17.45
CA ALA A 161 -15.07 14.73 -17.66
C ALA A 161 -15.07 16.25 -17.32
N GLY A 162 -14.60 17.06 -18.27
CA GLY A 162 -14.81 18.50 -18.31
C GLY A 162 -16.04 18.80 -19.16
N TYR A 163 -16.67 19.93 -18.92
CA TYR A 163 -17.72 20.48 -19.77
C TYR A 163 -17.11 21.52 -20.72
N PRO A 164 -17.72 21.71 -21.89
CA PRO A 164 -17.35 22.80 -22.80
C PRO A 164 -17.40 24.14 -22.05
N ILE A 165 -16.33 24.92 -22.12
CA ILE A 165 -16.25 26.23 -21.46
C ILE A 165 -15.73 27.35 -22.34
N GLY A 166 -15.11 27.01 -23.47
CA GLY A 166 -14.59 28.00 -24.42
C GLY A 166 -14.68 27.51 -25.85
N LEU A 167 -14.78 28.46 -26.78
CA LEU A 167 -14.79 28.20 -28.22
C LEU A 167 -13.76 29.10 -28.91
N ALA A 168 -13.11 28.57 -29.94
CA ALA A 168 -12.34 29.37 -30.90
C ALA A 168 -12.41 28.74 -32.28
N VAL A 169 -12.24 29.54 -33.32
CA VAL A 169 -12.08 29.03 -34.68
C VAL A 169 -10.65 29.32 -35.12
N ASP A 170 -10.01 28.35 -35.75
CA ASP A 170 -8.65 28.52 -36.25
C ASP A 170 -8.64 29.12 -37.68
N ALA A 171 -7.45 29.43 -38.21
CA ALA A 171 -7.29 30.02 -39.53
C ALA A 171 -7.79 29.13 -40.69
N ARG A 172 -8.11 27.86 -40.43
CA ARG A 172 -8.60 26.88 -41.42
C ARG A 172 -10.12 26.72 -41.36
N GLY A 173 -10.79 27.41 -40.43
CA GLY A 173 -12.24 27.26 -40.19
C GLY A 173 -12.57 26.03 -39.34
N GLU A 174 -11.60 25.44 -38.64
CA GLU A 174 -11.85 24.34 -37.71
C GLU A 174 -12.23 24.89 -36.33
N LEU A 175 -13.25 24.29 -35.71
CA LEU A 175 -13.73 24.67 -34.39
C LEU A 175 -12.90 23.99 -33.30
N LEU A 176 -12.43 24.78 -32.35
CA LEU A 176 -11.77 24.33 -31.13
C LEU A 176 -12.74 24.48 -29.96
N ILE A 177 -12.98 23.39 -29.25
CA ILE A 177 -13.86 23.32 -28.08
C ILE A 177 -13.01 23.05 -26.85
N ALA A 178 -13.01 23.98 -25.89
CA ALA A 178 -12.27 23.87 -24.64
C ALA A 178 -13.05 23.02 -23.64
N MET A 179 -12.48 21.90 -23.23
CA MET A 179 -13.07 20.93 -22.30
C MET A 179 -12.42 20.99 -20.91
N ASN A 180 -11.91 22.17 -20.51
CA ASN A 180 -11.18 22.44 -19.26
C ASN A 180 -9.79 21.77 -19.14
N THR A 181 -9.69 20.47 -19.41
CA THR A 181 -8.47 19.66 -19.29
C THR A 181 -7.88 19.22 -20.63
N TYR A 182 -8.55 19.53 -21.74
CA TYR A 182 -8.09 19.31 -23.10
C TYR A 182 -8.86 20.20 -24.06
N VAL A 183 -8.42 20.27 -25.32
CA VAL A 183 -9.12 20.96 -26.41
C VAL A 183 -9.49 19.93 -27.46
N VAL A 184 -10.75 19.89 -27.87
CA VAL A 184 -11.20 19.08 -29.00
C VAL A 184 -11.19 19.96 -30.24
N ARG A 185 -10.49 19.51 -31.28
CA ARG A 185 -10.54 20.10 -32.60
C ARG A 185 -11.53 19.31 -33.45
N VAL A 186 -12.54 20.00 -33.95
CA VAL A 186 -13.58 19.43 -34.80
C VAL A 186 -13.72 20.27 -36.06
N ASP A 187 -14.23 19.64 -37.12
CA ASP A 187 -14.63 20.42 -38.29
C ASP A 187 -16.03 21.03 -38.12
N ARG A 188 -16.51 21.69 -39.18
CA ARG A 188 -17.82 22.34 -39.21
C ARG A 188 -19.03 21.40 -39.01
N TYR A 189 -18.85 20.09 -39.15
CA TYR A 189 -19.86 19.06 -38.92
C TYR A 189 -19.66 18.33 -37.58
N TYR A 190 -18.79 18.88 -36.73
CA TYR A 190 -18.41 18.36 -35.42
C TYR A 190 -17.70 16.99 -35.45
N ARG A 191 -17.10 16.62 -36.58
CA ARG A 191 -16.29 15.40 -36.66
C ARG A 191 -14.97 15.64 -35.93
N GLU A 192 -14.60 14.72 -35.04
CA GLU A 192 -13.34 14.81 -34.28
C GLU A 192 -12.12 14.72 -35.21
N LEU A 193 -11.30 15.77 -35.23
CA LEU A 193 -10.03 15.82 -35.96
C LEU A 193 -8.83 15.56 -35.05
N ALA A 194 -8.86 16.06 -33.81
CA ALA A 194 -7.80 15.84 -32.81
C ALA A 194 -8.26 16.16 -31.38
N LYS A 195 -7.65 15.52 -30.39
CA LYS A 195 -7.71 15.91 -28.97
C LYS A 195 -6.35 16.40 -28.50
N ILE A 196 -6.30 17.68 -28.15
CA ILE A 196 -5.07 18.42 -27.86
C ILE A 196 -4.92 18.53 -26.35
N GLY A 197 -3.75 18.16 -25.84
CA GLY A 197 -3.44 18.11 -24.41
C GLY A 197 -3.97 16.87 -23.66
N GLY A 198 -4.54 15.89 -24.36
CA GLY A 198 -4.96 14.62 -23.75
C GLY A 198 -3.83 13.80 -23.10
N ARG A 199 -2.55 14.08 -23.40
CA ARG A 199 -1.40 13.45 -22.74
C ARG A 199 -1.20 13.88 -21.26
N PHE A 200 -1.94 14.90 -20.77
CA PHE A 200 -1.78 15.48 -19.42
C PHE A 200 -2.89 15.12 -18.45
N LEU A 201 -3.75 14.17 -18.81
CA LEU A 201 -4.90 13.77 -17.99
C LEU A 201 -4.51 13.23 -16.61
N ASP A 202 -3.29 12.70 -16.46
CA ASP A 202 -2.77 12.18 -15.19
C ASP A 202 -2.33 13.30 -14.22
N ARG A 203 -2.12 14.54 -14.70
CA ARG A 203 -1.72 15.68 -13.85
C ARG A 203 -2.90 16.49 -13.31
N VAL A 204 -4.13 16.24 -13.79
CA VAL A 204 -5.36 16.97 -13.39
C VAL A 204 -5.20 18.50 -13.48
N GLU A 205 -4.36 19.00 -14.39
CA GLU A 205 -4.19 20.44 -14.57
C GLU A 205 -5.22 20.98 -15.56
N SER A 206 -6.06 21.90 -15.07
CA SER A 206 -7.07 22.56 -15.88
C SER A 206 -6.43 23.71 -16.67
N PHE A 207 -6.01 23.44 -17.90
CA PHE A 207 -5.26 24.38 -18.72
C PHE A 207 -6.08 25.06 -19.84
N ALA A 208 -7.28 24.56 -20.13
CA ALA A 208 -8.09 24.96 -21.29
C ALA A 208 -9.39 25.66 -20.87
N TYR A 209 -9.28 26.79 -20.14
CA TYR A 209 -10.43 27.62 -19.74
C TYR A 209 -10.90 28.54 -20.87
N ARG A 210 -9.95 29.11 -21.61
CA ARG A 210 -10.17 29.99 -22.78
C ARG A 210 -9.25 29.53 -23.91
N ILE A 211 -9.68 29.68 -25.15
CA ILE A 211 -8.86 29.33 -26.31
C ILE A 211 -8.68 30.57 -27.19
N PHE A 212 -7.46 30.75 -27.67
CA PHE A 212 -7.08 31.72 -28.67
C PHE A 212 -6.27 31.02 -29.76
N THR A 213 -6.46 31.46 -30.99
CA THR A 213 -5.79 30.88 -32.17
C THR A 213 -5.00 31.96 -32.86
N SER A 214 -3.72 31.66 -33.14
CA SER A 214 -2.90 32.53 -33.99
C SER A 214 -3.17 32.25 -35.47
N PRO A 215 -2.88 33.20 -36.38
CA PRO A 215 -2.89 32.93 -37.82
C PRO A 215 -1.95 31.79 -38.24
N SER A 216 -0.89 31.53 -37.47
CA SER A 216 0.06 30.42 -37.71
C SER A 216 -0.43 29.05 -37.23
N GLY A 217 -1.61 28.96 -36.60
CA GLY A 217 -2.16 27.70 -36.09
C GLY A 217 -1.68 27.29 -34.69
N GLU A 218 -0.89 28.12 -34.02
CA GLU A 218 -0.61 27.95 -32.58
C GLU A 218 -1.88 28.18 -31.77
N ILE A 219 -2.14 27.26 -30.84
CA ILE A 219 -3.25 27.34 -29.89
C ILE A 219 -2.70 27.87 -28.57
N THR A 220 -3.26 28.97 -28.09
CA THR A 220 -2.95 29.53 -26.77
C THR A 220 -4.17 29.40 -25.88
N THR A 221 -3.99 28.90 -24.67
CA THR A 221 -5.09 28.80 -23.69
C THR A 221 -4.75 29.47 -22.37
N LEU A 222 -5.79 29.88 -21.65
CA LEU A 222 -5.67 30.30 -20.25
C LEU A 222 -6.02 29.13 -19.34
N GLY A 223 -5.20 28.90 -18.32
CA GLY A 223 -5.49 27.94 -17.27
C GLY A 223 -6.62 28.41 -16.34
N THR A 224 -7.26 27.46 -15.67
CA THR A 224 -8.37 27.75 -14.74
C THR A 224 -7.88 28.59 -13.57
N GLY A 225 -8.62 29.66 -13.26
CA GLY A 225 -8.21 30.66 -12.26
C GLY A 225 -7.23 31.71 -12.79
N GLY A 226 -6.85 31.67 -14.08
CA GLY A 226 -6.02 32.70 -14.69
C GLY A 226 -4.60 32.75 -14.14
N THR A 227 -4.05 31.60 -13.76
CA THR A 227 -2.73 31.47 -13.11
C THR A 227 -1.59 31.22 -14.10
N SER A 228 -1.91 30.85 -15.33
CA SER A 228 -0.92 30.46 -16.35
C SER A 228 -1.51 30.60 -17.76
N ILE A 229 -0.65 30.95 -18.72
CA ILE A 229 -0.93 30.76 -20.15
C ILE A 229 -0.28 29.47 -20.62
N TRP A 230 -0.88 28.84 -21.62
CA TRP A 230 -0.39 27.61 -22.20
C TRP A 230 -0.33 27.78 -23.71
N ARG A 231 0.86 27.64 -24.29
CA ARG A 231 1.06 27.69 -25.74
C ARG A 231 1.31 26.29 -26.29
N ILE A 232 0.58 25.95 -27.36
CA ILE A 232 0.58 24.61 -27.97
C ILE A 232 0.89 24.75 -29.46
N PRO A 233 2.08 24.33 -29.91
CA PRO A 233 2.43 24.28 -31.32
C PRO A 233 1.53 23.29 -32.09
N PHE A 234 1.39 23.54 -33.40
CA PHE A 234 0.50 22.78 -34.27
C PHE A 234 0.89 21.29 -34.45
N ASP A 235 2.19 20.97 -34.45
CA ASP A 235 2.76 19.68 -34.94
C ASP A 235 3.39 18.76 -33.85
N GLU A 236 2.81 18.68 -32.63
CA GLU A 236 3.32 17.93 -31.44
C GLU A 236 4.58 18.56 -30.76
N ALA A 237 4.87 18.48 -29.46
CA ALA A 237 4.23 18.01 -28.23
C ALA A 237 4.76 18.88 -27.06
N GLU A 238 3.97 18.94 -25.98
CA GLU A 238 4.13 19.75 -24.75
C GLU A 238 3.60 21.20 -24.82
N PRO A 239 2.35 21.41 -24.36
CA PRO A 239 1.89 22.70 -23.89
C PRO A 239 2.91 23.30 -22.93
N ARG A 240 3.39 24.50 -23.23
CA ARG A 240 4.31 25.21 -22.33
C ARG A 240 3.52 26.12 -21.43
N ALA A 241 3.49 25.79 -20.15
CA ALA A 241 2.94 26.67 -19.13
C ALA A 241 3.90 27.83 -18.90
N VAL A 242 3.36 29.04 -18.98
CA VAL A 242 4.05 30.26 -18.54
C VAL A 242 3.23 30.81 -17.38
N PRO A 243 3.78 30.82 -16.15
CA PRO A 243 3.06 31.29 -14.99
C PRO A 243 2.77 32.79 -15.10
N LEU A 244 1.56 33.17 -14.73
CA LEU A 244 1.15 34.57 -14.65
C LEU A 244 1.42 35.11 -13.24
N PRO A 245 1.72 36.41 -13.10
CA PRO A 245 2.02 37.03 -11.81
C PRO A 245 0.80 37.14 -10.86
N GLY A 246 -0.38 36.62 -11.20
CA GLY A 246 -1.61 36.70 -10.41
C GLY A 246 -2.56 35.52 -10.60
N ASN A 247 -3.56 35.43 -9.71
CA ASN A 247 -4.53 34.32 -9.67
C ASN A 247 -5.97 34.77 -9.97
N ASN A 248 -6.16 35.68 -10.93
CA ASN A 248 -7.48 36.20 -11.31
C ASN A 248 -7.46 36.90 -12.68
N VAL A 249 -6.66 36.38 -13.60
CA VAL A 249 -6.63 36.91 -14.98
C VAL A 249 -7.84 36.38 -15.74
N TYR A 250 -8.67 37.28 -16.23
CA TYR A 250 -9.91 36.98 -16.95
C TYR A 250 -9.93 37.66 -18.32
N GLY A 251 -10.56 37.01 -19.30
CA GLY A 251 -10.61 37.54 -20.66
C GLY A 251 -9.23 37.62 -21.32
N GLY A 252 -9.21 37.80 -22.63
CA GLY A 252 -7.96 37.96 -23.35
C GLY A 252 -8.18 38.18 -24.83
N ALA A 253 -7.15 38.68 -25.48
CA ALA A 253 -7.10 38.94 -26.90
C ALA A 253 -5.71 38.58 -27.42
N LEU A 254 -5.65 37.63 -28.35
CA LEU A 254 -4.41 37.29 -29.04
C LEU A 254 -4.28 38.18 -30.27
N ALA A 255 -3.38 39.17 -30.18
CA ALA A 255 -3.12 40.08 -31.27
C ALA A 255 -2.41 39.37 -32.44
N THR A 256 -2.47 39.97 -33.63
CA THR A 256 -1.94 39.37 -34.86
C THR A 256 -0.41 39.24 -34.88
N ASP A 257 0.29 39.93 -33.98
CA ASP A 257 1.74 39.81 -33.74
C ASP A 257 2.10 38.60 -32.84
N GLY A 258 1.11 37.89 -32.30
CA GLY A 258 1.26 36.75 -31.39
C GLY A 258 1.30 37.11 -29.90
N SER A 259 1.14 38.40 -29.56
CA SER A 259 1.04 38.89 -28.19
C SER A 259 -0.35 38.55 -27.62
N LEU A 260 -0.40 37.83 -26.49
CA LEU A 260 -1.64 37.62 -25.76
C LEU A 260 -1.78 38.71 -24.71
N VAL A 261 -2.82 39.54 -24.82
CA VAL A 261 -3.16 40.54 -23.81
C VAL A 261 -4.34 40.07 -22.98
N MET A 262 -4.19 40.14 -21.67
CA MET A 262 -5.16 39.65 -20.70
C MET A 262 -5.50 40.74 -19.68
N LEU A 263 -6.67 40.62 -19.04
CA LEU A 263 -7.15 41.60 -18.06
C LEU A 263 -7.02 41.03 -16.64
N ASP A 264 -6.37 41.77 -15.73
CA ASP A 264 -6.36 41.49 -14.29
C ASP A 264 -7.27 42.52 -13.59
N PRO A 265 -8.60 42.25 -13.46
CA PRO A 265 -9.54 43.19 -12.87
C PRO A 265 -9.29 43.46 -11.38
N MET A 266 -8.58 42.58 -10.67
CA MET A 266 -8.25 42.78 -9.25
C MET A 266 -7.13 43.80 -9.09
N ARG A 267 -6.14 43.76 -9.97
CA ARG A 267 -5.03 44.75 -9.98
C ARG A 267 -5.30 45.95 -10.86
N GLN A 268 -6.37 45.92 -11.64
CA GLN A 268 -6.70 46.92 -12.66
C GLN A 268 -5.53 47.19 -13.61
N VAL A 269 -4.90 46.11 -14.08
CA VAL A 269 -3.76 46.18 -15.02
C VAL A 269 -3.97 45.20 -16.18
N GLY A 270 -3.57 45.61 -17.38
CA GLY A 270 -3.45 44.68 -18.51
C GLY A 270 -2.13 43.92 -18.40
N LEU A 271 -2.13 42.64 -18.73
CA LEU A 271 -0.90 41.84 -18.81
C LEU A 271 -0.69 41.45 -20.27
N LYS A 272 0.44 41.86 -20.84
CA LYS A 272 0.86 41.45 -22.18
C LYS A 272 1.86 40.32 -22.06
N ALA A 273 1.54 39.19 -22.64
CA ALA A 273 2.43 38.07 -22.83
C ALA A 273 2.91 38.03 -24.29
N SER A 274 4.15 38.44 -24.51
CA SER A 274 4.78 38.46 -25.84
C SER A 274 5.01 37.03 -26.37
N PRO A 275 5.27 36.85 -27.68
CA PRO A 275 5.56 35.53 -28.26
C PRO A 275 6.77 34.81 -27.62
N ASP A 276 7.72 35.55 -27.05
CA ASP A 276 8.88 35.01 -26.33
C ASP A 276 8.57 34.62 -24.87
N ASN A 277 7.30 34.73 -24.46
CA ASN A 277 6.79 34.50 -23.11
C ASN A 277 7.24 35.51 -22.06
N SER A 278 7.80 36.65 -22.46
CA SER A 278 7.96 37.79 -21.55
C SER A 278 6.58 38.34 -21.17
N ILE A 279 6.40 38.63 -19.87
CA ILE A 279 5.16 39.18 -19.33
C ILE A 279 5.44 40.59 -18.82
N GLU A 280 4.75 41.58 -19.36
CA GLU A 280 4.84 42.97 -18.92
C GLU A 280 3.45 43.56 -18.61
N PRO A 281 3.33 44.39 -17.57
CA PRO A 281 2.11 45.13 -17.32
C PRO A 281 1.95 46.25 -18.34
N ILE A 282 0.75 46.37 -18.90
CA ILE A 282 0.35 47.45 -19.80
C ILE A 282 -0.88 48.16 -19.22
N ASN A 283 -1.03 49.44 -19.56
CA ASN A 283 -2.20 50.22 -19.15
C ASN A 283 -3.30 50.10 -20.20
N LEU A 284 -4.47 49.59 -19.80
CA LEU A 284 -5.67 49.52 -20.66
C LEU A 284 -6.82 50.36 -20.10
N MET A 285 -6.53 51.25 -19.15
CA MET A 285 -7.51 52.17 -18.62
C MET A 285 -7.68 53.36 -19.56
N SER A 286 -8.88 53.49 -20.11
CA SER A 286 -9.31 54.63 -20.91
C SER A 286 -9.34 55.91 -20.06
N ASN A 287 -9.77 55.77 -18.80
CA ASN A 287 -9.77 56.78 -17.75
C ASN A 287 -9.37 56.16 -16.39
N PRO A 288 -8.96 56.96 -15.38
CA PRO A 288 -8.44 56.43 -14.11
C PRO A 288 -9.40 55.60 -13.26
N TYR A 289 -10.69 55.56 -13.59
CA TYR A 289 -11.73 54.96 -12.76
C TYR A 289 -12.30 53.66 -13.34
N ILE A 290 -11.99 53.35 -14.61
CA ILE A 290 -12.65 52.28 -15.33
C ILE A 290 -11.60 51.33 -15.90
N PHE A 291 -11.66 50.10 -15.39
CA PHE A 291 -10.92 48.99 -15.95
C PHE A 291 -11.85 48.17 -16.86
N PRO A 292 -11.48 47.98 -18.15
CA PRO A 292 -12.34 47.28 -19.10
C PRO A 292 -12.59 45.84 -18.64
N GLN A 293 -13.78 45.32 -18.96
CA GLN A 293 -14.16 43.92 -18.67
C GLN A 293 -14.19 43.05 -19.94
N VAL A 294 -14.27 43.68 -21.11
CA VAL A 294 -14.28 43.02 -22.41
C VAL A 294 -13.08 43.53 -23.20
N ILE A 295 -12.33 42.59 -23.80
CA ILE A 295 -11.23 42.85 -24.71
C ILE A 295 -11.33 41.90 -25.89
N ALA A 296 -10.93 42.37 -27.07
CA ALA A 296 -10.84 41.57 -28.28
C ALA A 296 -9.65 42.02 -29.14
N ALA A 297 -9.12 41.11 -29.94
CA ALA A 297 -8.09 41.44 -30.90
C ALA A 297 -8.74 42.10 -32.12
N GLY A 298 -8.28 43.30 -32.45
CA GLY A 298 -8.69 44.03 -33.64
C GLY A 298 -7.76 43.77 -34.82
N PRO A 299 -8.11 44.30 -36.01
CA PRO A 299 -7.21 44.31 -37.15
C PRO A 299 -5.92 45.09 -36.85
N GLU A 300 -4.86 44.82 -37.62
CA GLU A 300 -3.58 45.57 -37.57
C GLU A 300 -2.90 45.59 -36.18
N ALA A 301 -2.93 44.46 -35.45
CA ALA A 301 -2.35 44.35 -34.10
C ALA A 301 -2.90 45.42 -33.13
N THR A 302 -4.22 45.62 -33.14
CA THR A 302 -4.91 46.51 -32.20
C THR A 302 -5.67 45.71 -31.14
N LEU A 303 -5.98 46.34 -30.02
CA LEU A 303 -6.78 45.81 -28.93
C LEU A 303 -8.03 46.66 -28.78
N TRP A 304 -9.20 46.02 -28.81
CA TRP A 304 -10.49 46.70 -28.71
C TRP A 304 -11.12 46.35 -27.37
N THR A 305 -11.43 47.34 -26.55
CA THR A 305 -12.04 47.14 -25.23
C THR A 305 -13.39 47.83 -25.12
N TRP A 306 -14.33 47.25 -24.37
CA TRP A 306 -15.60 47.92 -24.07
C TRP A 306 -15.49 48.77 -22.81
N ASP A 307 -15.83 50.05 -22.93
CA ASP A 307 -16.03 50.97 -21.82
C ASP A 307 -17.53 51.13 -21.55
N ALA A 308 -17.97 50.57 -20.42
CA ALA A 308 -19.39 50.54 -20.04
C ALA A 308 -19.93 51.88 -19.53
N PHE A 309 -19.06 52.84 -19.18
CA PHE A 309 -19.50 54.17 -18.75
C PHE A 309 -19.59 55.12 -19.93
N GLU A 310 -18.62 55.04 -20.83
CA GLU A 310 -18.59 55.83 -22.07
C GLU A 310 -19.39 55.16 -23.20
N ASN A 311 -19.96 53.97 -22.96
CA ASN A 311 -20.74 53.17 -23.92
C ASN A 311 -20.08 53.05 -25.29
N ARG A 312 -18.78 52.72 -25.30
CA ARG A 312 -17.99 52.72 -26.53
C ARG A 312 -16.90 51.66 -26.53
N ILE A 313 -16.41 51.40 -27.74
CA ILE A 313 -15.20 50.63 -27.95
C ILE A 313 -14.00 51.59 -27.91
N VAL A 314 -13.04 51.32 -27.03
CA VAL A 314 -11.76 52.03 -26.97
C VAL A 314 -10.71 51.15 -27.64
N ILE A 315 -9.89 51.75 -28.50
CA ILE A 315 -8.89 51.03 -29.30
C ILE A 315 -7.49 51.42 -28.80
N PHE A 316 -6.69 50.41 -28.49
CA PHE A 316 -5.29 50.50 -28.08
C PHE A 316 -4.40 49.79 -29.10
N ASP A 317 -3.12 50.15 -29.14
CA ASP A 317 -2.08 49.27 -29.69
C ASP A 317 -1.74 48.15 -28.69
N VAL A 318 -0.91 47.18 -29.11
CA VAL A 318 -0.51 46.05 -28.25
C VAL A 318 0.29 46.46 -27.00
N ASP A 319 0.85 47.67 -26.96
CA ASP A 319 1.64 48.19 -25.84
C ASP A 319 0.78 48.96 -24.82
N GLY A 320 -0.53 49.07 -25.07
CA GLY A 320 -1.48 49.76 -24.21
C GLY A 320 -1.56 51.27 -24.47
N ASN A 321 -1.01 51.77 -25.57
CA ASN A 321 -1.23 53.16 -25.96
C ASN A 321 -2.58 53.29 -26.64
N ARG A 322 -3.39 54.24 -26.17
CA ARG A 322 -4.68 54.55 -26.79
C ARG A 322 -4.46 55.15 -28.18
N ILE A 323 -5.16 54.65 -29.18
CA ILE A 323 -5.07 55.14 -30.58
C ILE A 323 -6.41 55.63 -31.15
N GLY A 324 -7.55 55.22 -30.57
CA GLY A 324 -8.86 55.67 -31.02
C GLY A 324 -10.05 55.06 -30.27
N GLY A 325 -11.23 55.15 -30.88
CA GLY A 325 -12.45 54.53 -30.38
C GLY A 325 -13.61 54.58 -31.39
N ILE A 326 -14.59 53.70 -31.19
CA ILE A 326 -15.80 53.57 -32.00
C ILE A 326 -17.00 53.63 -31.05
N ILE A 327 -18.03 54.39 -31.40
CA ILE A 327 -19.29 54.45 -30.63
C ILE A 327 -20.34 53.64 -31.39
N PRO A 328 -20.59 52.37 -31.01
CA PRO A 328 -21.61 51.55 -31.65
C PRO A 328 -23.01 51.97 -31.22
N LEU A 329 -23.94 52.06 -32.19
CA LEU A 329 -25.37 52.35 -31.98
C LEU A 329 -26.09 51.13 -31.39
N ILE A 330 -25.81 50.86 -30.11
CA ILE A 330 -26.45 49.80 -29.32
C ILE A 330 -27.73 50.35 -28.65
N PRO A 331 -28.85 49.60 -28.68
CA PRO A 331 -30.06 49.93 -27.91
C PRO A 331 -29.75 50.21 -26.44
N TYR A 332 -30.48 51.15 -25.82
CA TYR A 332 -30.18 51.62 -24.46
C TYR A 332 -30.20 50.49 -23.42
N GLU A 333 -31.18 49.58 -23.55
CA GLU A 333 -31.37 48.39 -22.72
C GLU A 333 -30.20 47.40 -22.77
N ASP A 334 -29.46 47.37 -23.88
CA ASP A 334 -28.41 46.38 -24.12
C ASP A 334 -27.02 46.86 -23.65
N ARG A 335 -26.79 48.17 -23.54
CA ARG A 335 -25.47 48.78 -23.26
C ARG A 335 -24.80 48.27 -21.99
N GLY A 336 -25.59 48.14 -20.93
CA GLY A 336 -25.11 47.67 -19.62
C GLY A 336 -24.78 46.18 -19.60
N SER A 337 -25.07 45.45 -20.68
CA SER A 337 -24.96 44.00 -20.75
C SER A 337 -24.00 43.48 -21.82
N VAL A 338 -23.22 44.37 -22.45
CA VAL A 338 -22.19 43.98 -23.40
C VAL A 338 -21.18 43.07 -22.70
N ASN A 339 -21.13 41.81 -23.13
CA ASN A 339 -20.26 40.79 -22.56
C ASN A 339 -19.18 40.33 -23.54
N ARG A 340 -19.36 40.55 -24.85
CA ARG A 340 -18.40 40.20 -25.91
C ARG A 340 -18.33 41.25 -26.99
N LEU A 341 -17.14 41.35 -27.56
CA LEU A 341 -16.82 42.11 -28.75
C LEU A 341 -16.03 41.20 -29.68
N VAL A 342 -16.39 41.16 -30.95
CA VAL A 342 -15.72 40.34 -31.97
C VAL A 342 -15.44 41.21 -33.20
N PRO A 343 -14.26 41.85 -33.26
CA PRO A 343 -13.80 42.55 -34.45
C PRO A 343 -13.44 41.56 -35.56
N TYR A 344 -13.69 41.96 -36.80
CA TYR A 344 -13.29 41.21 -37.99
C TYR A 344 -12.09 41.89 -38.65
N SER A 345 -11.39 41.15 -39.52
CA SER A 345 -10.23 41.66 -40.27
C SER A 345 -10.58 42.82 -41.20
N ASP A 346 -11.83 42.89 -41.64
CA ASP A 346 -12.37 43.99 -42.43
C ASP A 346 -12.89 45.15 -41.55
N GLY A 347 -12.62 45.19 -40.25
CA GLY A 347 -13.03 46.27 -39.35
C GLY A 347 -14.53 46.34 -39.03
N THR A 348 -15.37 45.48 -39.62
CA THR A 348 -16.72 45.25 -39.09
C THR A 348 -16.60 44.53 -37.75
N PHE A 349 -17.65 44.52 -36.93
CA PHE A 349 -17.58 43.88 -35.61
C PHE A 349 -18.94 43.40 -35.14
N ALA A 350 -18.95 42.37 -34.32
CA ALA A 350 -20.16 41.89 -33.65
C ALA A 350 -20.08 42.13 -32.14
N ILE A 351 -21.21 42.37 -31.51
CA ILE A 351 -21.36 42.54 -30.07
C ILE A 351 -22.39 41.54 -29.58
N VAL A 352 -22.07 40.86 -28.48
CA VAL A 352 -23.01 40.02 -27.74
C VAL A 352 -23.40 40.76 -26.47
N THR A 353 -24.70 40.81 -26.23
CA THR A 353 -25.34 41.45 -25.08
C THR A 353 -26.10 40.39 -24.27
N MET A 354 -26.93 40.78 -23.30
CA MET A 354 -27.77 39.82 -22.58
C MET A 354 -28.74 39.07 -23.50
N ASP A 355 -29.38 39.80 -24.42
CA ASP A 355 -30.53 39.32 -25.17
C ASP A 355 -30.37 39.44 -26.69
N HIS A 356 -29.37 40.17 -27.18
CA HIS A 356 -29.11 40.35 -28.60
C HIS A 356 -27.69 39.96 -29.01
N LEU A 357 -27.59 39.37 -30.21
CA LEU A 357 -26.37 39.33 -31.00
C LEU A 357 -26.50 40.37 -32.12
N LEU A 358 -25.59 41.34 -32.14
CA LEU A 358 -25.65 42.52 -33.02
C LEU A 358 -24.40 42.55 -33.89
N LYS A 359 -24.57 42.82 -35.19
CA LYS A 359 -23.47 43.05 -36.12
C LYS A 359 -23.43 44.52 -36.53
N PHE A 360 -22.24 45.09 -36.64
CA PHE A 360 -22.01 46.48 -36.98
C PHE A 360 -21.00 46.63 -38.12
N ASP A 361 -21.18 47.70 -38.90
CA ASP A 361 -20.19 48.20 -39.83
C ASP A 361 -19.01 48.89 -39.11
N ARG A 362 -17.99 49.29 -39.87
CA ARG A 362 -16.79 49.97 -39.34
C ARG A 362 -17.06 51.28 -38.59
N SER A 363 -18.22 51.91 -38.83
CA SER A 363 -18.59 53.19 -38.24
C SER A 363 -19.42 53.04 -36.96
N GLY A 364 -19.83 51.81 -36.63
CA GLY A 364 -20.69 51.51 -35.49
C GLY A 364 -22.19 51.55 -35.81
N ARG A 365 -22.58 51.46 -37.08
CA ARG A 365 -23.99 51.31 -37.48
C ARG A 365 -24.39 49.84 -37.52
N PRO A 366 -25.57 49.45 -37.01
CA PRO A 366 -26.00 48.05 -36.99
C PRO A 366 -26.36 47.56 -38.39
N GLU A 367 -25.77 46.43 -38.81
CA GLU A 367 -26.10 45.72 -40.04
C GLU A 367 -27.32 44.82 -39.82
N TRP A 368 -27.29 43.97 -38.80
CA TRP A 368 -28.39 43.09 -38.39
C TRP A 368 -28.42 42.91 -36.87
N SER A 369 -29.58 42.53 -36.35
CA SER A 369 -29.80 42.19 -34.93
C SER A 369 -30.53 40.87 -34.82
N LEU A 370 -30.03 39.97 -33.98
CA LEU A 370 -30.66 38.69 -33.67
C LEU A 370 -31.02 38.64 -32.17
N PRO A 371 -32.31 38.74 -31.83
CA PRO A 371 -32.81 38.44 -30.49
C PRO A 371 -32.62 36.97 -30.12
N ALA A 372 -32.16 36.68 -28.90
CA ALA A 372 -31.91 35.31 -28.44
C ALA A 372 -33.17 34.42 -28.47
N GLN A 373 -34.34 35.02 -28.23
CA GLN A 373 -35.64 34.37 -28.25
C GLN A 373 -36.04 33.82 -29.63
N ASP A 374 -35.45 34.37 -30.70
CA ASP A 374 -35.73 33.95 -32.08
C ASP A 374 -34.92 32.71 -32.47
N VAL A 375 -33.94 32.30 -31.65
CA VAL A 375 -33.17 31.07 -31.82
C VAL A 375 -33.82 29.94 -31.01
N PRO A 376 -34.42 28.91 -31.65
CA PRO A 376 -35.09 27.84 -30.94
C PRO A 376 -34.17 27.11 -29.94
N GLY A 377 -34.53 27.14 -28.66
CA GLY A 377 -33.84 26.41 -27.59
C GLY A 377 -32.64 27.14 -26.97
N LEU A 378 -32.26 28.33 -27.47
CA LEU A 378 -31.11 29.09 -26.93
C LEU A 378 -31.42 29.78 -25.59
N GLY A 379 -32.63 30.35 -25.46
CA GLY A 379 -33.06 31.08 -24.27
C GLY A 379 -32.58 32.54 -24.24
N SER A 380 -31.35 32.77 -23.75
CA SER A 380 -30.73 34.10 -23.61
C SER A 380 -29.21 34.01 -23.82
N PHE A 381 -28.57 35.09 -24.29
CA PHE A 381 -27.11 35.16 -24.42
C PHE A 381 -26.38 35.34 -23.08
N TYR A 382 -27.10 35.73 -22.00
CA TYR A 382 -26.55 35.84 -20.64
C TYR A 382 -26.01 34.53 -20.08
N GLY A 383 -26.70 33.42 -20.39
CA GLY A 383 -26.34 32.09 -19.93
C GLY A 383 -25.32 31.39 -20.82
N GLN A 384 -24.62 32.08 -21.73
CA GLN A 384 -23.70 31.46 -22.68
C GLN A 384 -22.27 31.57 -22.16
N THR A 385 -21.48 30.51 -22.31
CA THR A 385 -20.10 30.47 -21.81
C THR A 385 -19.12 31.03 -22.84
N ASP A 386 -19.38 30.87 -24.14
CA ASP A 386 -18.57 31.48 -25.19
C ASP A 386 -19.28 31.63 -26.55
N VAL A 387 -18.74 32.51 -27.39
CA VAL A 387 -19.17 32.68 -28.79
C VAL A 387 -17.93 32.76 -29.67
N ALA A 388 -17.89 32.00 -30.76
CA ALA A 388 -16.80 32.02 -31.72
C ALA A 388 -17.34 32.24 -33.13
N PHE A 389 -16.63 33.03 -33.92
CA PHE A 389 -17.02 33.38 -35.28
C PHE A 389 -16.04 32.77 -36.26
N ASP A 390 -16.56 32.10 -37.28
CA ASP A 390 -15.78 31.61 -38.41
C ASP A 390 -15.88 32.60 -39.57
N PRO A 391 -14.84 33.42 -39.81
CA PRO A 391 -14.84 34.39 -40.90
C PRO A 391 -14.71 33.73 -42.28
N THR A 392 -14.41 32.43 -42.37
CA THR A 392 -14.22 31.74 -43.65
C THR A 392 -15.54 31.17 -44.21
N THR A 393 -16.46 30.82 -43.32
CA THR A 393 -17.76 30.24 -43.68
C THR A 393 -18.95 31.15 -43.35
N GLY A 394 -18.79 32.14 -42.48
CA GLY A 394 -19.89 32.95 -41.96
C GLY A 394 -20.67 32.28 -40.83
N ILE A 395 -20.13 31.19 -40.26
CA ILE A 395 -20.74 30.49 -39.15
C ILE A 395 -20.41 31.18 -37.83
N ILE A 396 -21.40 31.24 -36.95
CA ILE A 396 -21.31 31.76 -35.60
C ILE A 396 -21.67 30.62 -34.66
N TYR A 397 -20.69 30.21 -33.87
CA TYR A 397 -20.84 29.19 -32.85
C TYR A 397 -21.17 29.82 -31.51
N VAL A 398 -22.28 29.39 -30.91
CA VAL A 398 -22.73 29.88 -29.60
C VAL A 398 -22.79 28.71 -28.62
N LEU A 399 -22.03 28.79 -27.53
CA LEU A 399 -21.98 27.77 -26.49
C LEU A 399 -22.88 28.12 -25.31
N SER A 400 -23.91 27.32 -25.07
CA SER A 400 -24.85 27.53 -23.97
C SER A 400 -24.43 26.90 -22.66
N SER A 401 -24.87 27.49 -21.55
CA SER A 401 -24.77 26.89 -20.19
C SER A 401 -25.44 25.53 -20.10
N GLY A 402 -26.40 25.24 -20.97
CA GLY A 402 -26.99 23.90 -21.15
C GLY A 402 -26.10 22.91 -21.89
N GLN A 403 -24.83 23.25 -22.14
CA GLN A 403 -23.84 22.44 -22.86
C GLN A 403 -24.29 22.09 -24.28
N GLN A 404 -24.76 23.09 -25.02
CA GLN A 404 -25.11 22.95 -26.43
C GLN A 404 -24.29 23.92 -27.27
N VAL A 405 -23.81 23.47 -28.43
CA VAL A 405 -23.19 24.34 -29.43
C VAL A 405 -24.21 24.61 -30.52
N PHE A 406 -24.68 25.84 -30.60
CA PHE A 406 -25.52 26.31 -31.70
C PHE A 406 -24.64 26.79 -32.84
N GLN A 407 -25.00 26.40 -34.05
CA GLN A 407 -24.37 26.85 -35.27
C GLN A 407 -25.34 27.77 -36.01
N LEU A 408 -25.05 29.07 -36.04
CA LEU A 408 -25.83 30.06 -36.78
C LEU A 408 -25.08 30.45 -38.05
N LEU A 409 -25.72 30.48 -39.20
CA LEU A 409 -25.09 30.85 -40.48
C LEU A 409 -25.56 32.24 -40.90
N ASP A 410 -24.63 33.20 -41.01
CA ASP A 410 -24.89 34.46 -41.72
C ASP A 410 -24.85 34.18 -43.23
N VAL A 411 -26.04 33.92 -43.78
CA VAL A 411 -26.21 33.50 -45.17
C VAL A 411 -25.77 34.60 -46.14
N GLU A 412 -26.01 35.87 -45.81
CA GLU A 412 -25.60 36.99 -46.68
C GLU A 412 -24.08 37.14 -46.70
N TYR A 413 -23.44 37.01 -45.54
CA TYR A 413 -21.98 36.99 -45.45
C TYR A 413 -21.37 35.79 -46.19
N ALA A 414 -21.89 34.58 -45.98
CA ALA A 414 -21.43 33.38 -46.69
C ALA A 414 -21.60 33.49 -48.22
N ARG A 415 -22.71 34.09 -48.70
CA ARG A 415 -22.92 34.36 -50.13
C ARG A 415 -21.92 35.39 -50.68
N ARG A 416 -21.60 36.45 -49.92
CA ARG A 416 -20.57 37.43 -50.30
C ARG A 416 -19.19 36.80 -50.42
N LEU A 417 -18.87 35.82 -49.57
CA LEU A 417 -17.62 35.07 -49.61
C LEU A 417 -17.57 34.01 -50.74
N GLY A 418 -18.73 33.55 -51.22
CA GLY A 418 -18.82 32.46 -52.20
C GLY A 418 -18.55 31.07 -51.62
N SER A 419 -18.67 30.90 -50.29
CA SER A 419 -18.28 29.71 -49.54
C SER A 419 -19.46 28.87 -49.00
N ILE A 420 -20.67 29.04 -49.55
CA ILE A 420 -21.86 28.32 -49.07
C ILE A 420 -21.85 26.84 -49.51
N ASP A 421 -21.92 25.91 -48.56
CA ASP A 421 -21.96 24.47 -48.85
C ASP A 421 -23.40 24.08 -49.28
N PRO A 422 -23.59 23.35 -50.39
CA PRO A 422 -24.91 22.85 -50.78
C PRO A 422 -25.61 22.04 -49.68
N ALA A 423 -24.86 21.33 -48.83
CA ALA A 423 -25.42 20.60 -47.70
C ALA A 423 -26.00 21.54 -46.63
N ASP A 424 -25.41 22.72 -46.41
CA ASP A 424 -25.95 23.72 -45.47
C ASP A 424 -27.32 24.22 -45.89
N LEU A 425 -27.51 24.43 -47.20
CA LEU A 425 -28.79 24.87 -47.74
C LEU A 425 -29.87 23.80 -47.57
N GLU A 426 -29.49 22.52 -47.74
CA GLU A 426 -30.38 21.38 -47.49
C GLU A 426 -30.75 21.29 -46.00
N ILE A 427 -29.77 21.44 -45.10
CA ILE A 427 -29.97 21.42 -43.65
C ILE A 427 -30.82 22.61 -43.20
N LEU A 428 -30.53 23.83 -43.64
CA LEU A 428 -31.32 25.04 -43.31
C LEU A 428 -32.78 24.90 -43.73
N ALA A 429 -33.03 24.39 -44.93
CA ALA A 429 -34.39 24.19 -45.43
C ALA A 429 -35.19 23.19 -44.59
N LEU A 430 -34.54 22.20 -43.96
CA LEU A 430 -35.14 21.26 -43.03
C LEU A 430 -35.25 21.83 -41.62
N THR A 431 -34.20 22.49 -41.11
CA THR A 431 -34.18 23.13 -39.78
C THR A 431 -35.24 24.23 -39.66
N ALA A 432 -35.47 25.01 -40.72
CA ALA A 432 -36.55 26.02 -40.76
C ALA A 432 -37.95 25.41 -40.58
N GLN A 433 -38.16 24.13 -40.90
CA GLN A 433 -39.43 23.43 -40.68
C GLN A 433 -39.64 23.02 -39.22
N LEU A 434 -38.57 22.95 -38.42
CA LEU A 434 -38.56 22.56 -37.00
C LEU A 434 -38.81 23.74 -36.04
N GLY A 435 -39.46 24.82 -36.49
CA GLY A 435 -39.60 26.10 -35.76
C GLY A 435 -40.02 26.01 -34.27
N PRO A 436 -40.02 27.12 -33.52
CA PRO A 436 -40.09 27.13 -32.05
C PRO A 436 -41.20 26.20 -31.49
N GLY A 437 -40.79 25.10 -30.83
CA GLY A 437 -41.71 24.14 -30.21
C GLY A 437 -42.32 23.07 -31.14
N ARG A 438 -41.86 22.93 -32.40
CA ARG A 438 -42.32 21.91 -33.35
C ARG A 438 -41.20 20.92 -33.69
N ASN A 439 -41.22 19.75 -33.06
CA ASN A 439 -40.38 18.64 -33.47
C ASN A 439 -41.18 17.69 -34.37
N SER A 440 -40.82 17.61 -35.66
CA SER A 440 -41.38 16.60 -36.56
C SER A 440 -40.43 15.42 -36.63
N PRO A 441 -40.80 14.22 -36.13
CA PRO A 441 -39.95 13.04 -36.22
C PRO A 441 -39.51 12.74 -37.65
N SER A 442 -40.34 13.01 -38.67
CA SER A 442 -39.96 12.77 -40.07
C SER A 442 -38.80 13.65 -40.54
N VAL A 443 -38.80 14.94 -40.15
CA VAL A 443 -37.74 15.89 -40.51
C VAL A 443 -36.45 15.56 -39.75
N LEU A 444 -36.56 15.16 -38.47
CA LEU A 444 -35.41 14.72 -37.68
C LEU A 444 -34.75 13.47 -38.27
N LYS A 445 -35.53 12.51 -38.77
CA LYS A 445 -35.00 11.34 -39.49
C LYS A 445 -34.27 11.72 -40.78
N GLU A 446 -34.79 12.67 -41.55
CA GLU A 446 -34.13 13.16 -42.77
C GLU A 446 -32.80 13.85 -42.46
N LEU A 447 -32.78 14.73 -41.46
CA LEU A 447 -31.56 15.34 -40.95
C LEU A 447 -30.55 14.29 -40.48
N ALA A 448 -30.98 13.29 -39.71
CA ALA A 448 -30.11 12.21 -39.24
C ALA A 448 -29.43 11.47 -40.41
N ARG A 449 -30.16 11.13 -41.48
CA ARG A 449 -29.61 10.48 -42.67
C ARG A 449 -28.63 11.38 -43.44
N ILE A 450 -28.89 12.69 -43.51
CA ILE A 450 -27.94 13.64 -44.11
C ILE A 450 -26.64 13.63 -43.30
N TYR A 451 -26.72 13.67 -41.97
CA TYR A 451 -25.54 13.63 -41.11
C TYR A 451 -24.79 12.29 -41.20
N GLU A 452 -25.48 11.15 -41.29
CA GLU A 452 -24.82 9.85 -41.56
C GLU A 452 -24.06 9.86 -42.89
N ARG A 453 -24.65 10.43 -43.96
CA ARG A 453 -24.00 10.55 -45.27
C ARG A 453 -22.77 11.46 -45.24
N LEU A 454 -22.75 12.44 -44.36
CA LEU A 454 -21.61 13.34 -44.14
C LEU A 454 -20.59 12.77 -43.14
N GLU A 455 -20.83 11.56 -42.61
CA GLU A 455 -20.05 10.94 -41.52
C GLU A 455 -20.03 11.79 -40.24
N ALA A 456 -21.03 12.66 -40.07
CA ALA A 456 -21.25 13.52 -38.91
C ALA A 456 -22.03 12.75 -37.84
N TRP A 457 -21.45 11.65 -37.35
CA TRP A 457 -22.10 10.69 -36.46
C TRP A 457 -22.57 11.33 -35.15
N GLU A 458 -21.88 12.35 -34.66
CA GLU A 458 -22.23 13.16 -33.50
C GLU A 458 -23.60 13.83 -33.67
N LEU A 459 -23.82 14.49 -34.81
CA LEU A 459 -25.09 15.11 -35.16
C LEU A 459 -26.15 14.05 -35.52
N ALA A 460 -25.79 13.00 -36.25
CA ALA A 460 -26.72 11.93 -36.62
C ALA A 460 -27.31 11.24 -35.38
N SER A 461 -26.46 10.86 -34.42
CA SER A 461 -26.87 10.19 -33.17
C SER A 461 -27.80 11.09 -32.35
N ASP A 462 -27.52 12.39 -32.25
CA ASP A 462 -28.38 13.33 -31.54
C ASP A 462 -29.77 13.42 -32.17
N HIS A 463 -29.85 13.43 -33.51
CA HIS A 463 -31.13 13.45 -34.21
C HIS A 463 -31.90 12.12 -34.06
N TRP A 464 -31.22 10.96 -34.10
CA TRP A 464 -31.87 9.67 -33.83
C TRP A 464 -32.42 9.58 -32.40
N ARG A 465 -31.69 10.10 -31.40
CA ARG A 465 -32.17 10.17 -30.01
C ARG A 465 -33.37 11.08 -29.85
N LEU A 466 -33.38 12.22 -30.55
CA LEU A 466 -34.56 13.08 -30.57
C LEU A 466 -35.75 12.33 -31.15
N VAL A 467 -35.58 11.60 -32.26
CA VAL A 467 -36.65 10.77 -32.84
C VAL A 467 -37.17 9.76 -31.82
N ASP A 468 -36.29 9.02 -31.14
CA ASP A 468 -36.69 8.05 -30.10
C ASP A 468 -37.38 8.71 -28.90
N SER A 469 -36.95 9.92 -28.50
CA SER A 469 -37.62 10.67 -27.42
C SER A 469 -39.07 11.06 -27.74
N PHE A 470 -39.38 11.25 -29.03
CA PHE A 470 -40.74 11.54 -29.50
C PHE A 470 -41.53 10.28 -29.87
N VAL A 471 -40.85 9.24 -30.34
CA VAL A 471 -41.41 7.96 -30.77
C VAL A 471 -40.58 6.82 -30.17
N PRO A 472 -40.78 6.50 -28.88
CA PRO A 472 -40.01 5.45 -28.23
C PRO A 472 -40.19 4.09 -28.92
N GLY A 473 -39.07 3.42 -29.22
CA GLY A 473 -39.08 2.12 -29.91
C GLY A 473 -39.22 2.22 -31.44
N ASP A 474 -38.92 3.37 -32.02
CA ASP A 474 -38.80 3.50 -33.48
C ASP A 474 -37.60 2.71 -33.99
N SER A 475 -37.87 1.63 -34.75
CA SER A 475 -36.82 0.73 -35.25
C SER A 475 -35.74 1.41 -36.08
N GLU A 476 -36.06 2.51 -36.77
CA GLU A 476 -35.07 3.22 -37.59
C GLU A 476 -34.13 4.04 -36.71
N ALA A 477 -34.67 4.70 -35.68
CA ALA A 477 -33.88 5.38 -34.67
C ALA A 477 -32.98 4.41 -33.90
N GLU A 478 -33.49 3.25 -33.49
CA GLU A 478 -32.70 2.20 -32.82
C GLU A 478 -31.53 1.72 -33.70
N MET A 479 -31.79 1.46 -34.98
CA MET A 479 -30.74 1.05 -35.93
C MET A 479 -29.73 2.17 -36.20
N GLY A 480 -30.18 3.42 -36.29
CA GLY A 480 -29.33 4.59 -36.46
C GLY A 480 -28.41 4.82 -35.26
N MET A 481 -28.95 4.76 -34.04
CA MET A 481 -28.16 4.82 -32.80
C MET A 481 -27.14 3.67 -32.74
N ARG A 482 -27.54 2.43 -33.08
CA ARG A 482 -26.62 1.29 -33.10
C ARG A 482 -25.47 1.48 -34.09
N ARG A 483 -25.71 2.03 -35.28
CA ARG A 483 -24.64 2.34 -36.25
C ARG A 483 -23.66 3.36 -35.67
N ALA A 484 -24.19 4.41 -35.06
CA ALA A 484 -23.36 5.42 -34.42
C ALA A 484 -22.53 4.82 -33.27
N ASP A 485 -23.12 3.97 -32.41
CA ASP A 485 -22.42 3.30 -31.30
C ASP A 485 -21.25 2.42 -31.77
N VAL A 486 -21.39 1.74 -32.92
CA VAL A 486 -20.30 0.95 -33.53
C VAL A 486 -19.13 1.87 -33.89
N GLU A 487 -19.40 2.98 -34.57
CA GLU A 487 -18.36 3.95 -34.97
C GLU A 487 -17.66 4.58 -33.77
N PHE A 488 -18.41 4.94 -32.72
CA PHE A 488 -17.82 5.52 -31.50
C PHE A 488 -16.96 4.49 -30.76
N THR A 489 -17.43 3.26 -30.63
CA THR A 489 -16.68 2.19 -29.98
C THR A 489 -15.41 1.86 -30.77
N TRP A 490 -15.47 1.90 -32.11
CA TRP A 490 -14.30 1.73 -32.96
C TRP A 490 -13.22 2.78 -32.68
N ARG A 491 -13.61 4.06 -32.62
CA ARG A 491 -12.68 5.16 -32.28
C ARG A 491 -12.07 4.99 -30.88
N GLU A 492 -12.85 4.53 -29.91
CA GLU A 492 -12.37 4.25 -28.56
C GLU A 492 -11.36 3.09 -28.52
N VAL A 493 -11.60 2.02 -29.28
CA VAL A 493 -10.68 0.89 -29.43
C VAL A 493 -9.34 1.37 -29.94
N VAL A 494 -9.32 2.07 -31.08
CA VAL A 494 -8.09 2.59 -31.68
C VAL A 494 -7.34 3.51 -30.70
N ALA A 495 -8.05 4.41 -30.02
CA ALA A 495 -7.44 5.32 -29.06
C ALA A 495 -6.85 4.59 -27.84
N SER A 496 -7.55 3.56 -27.33
CA SER A 496 -7.13 2.81 -26.15
C SER A 496 -5.96 1.89 -26.44
N ILE A 497 -5.94 1.25 -27.61
CA ILE A 497 -4.78 0.45 -28.08
C ILE A 497 -3.54 1.34 -28.18
N ASN A 498 -3.63 2.48 -28.87
CA ASN A 498 -2.50 3.40 -28.99
C ASN A 498 -1.95 3.89 -27.62
N ARG A 499 -2.82 4.09 -26.62
CA ARG A 499 -2.40 4.42 -25.25
C ARG A 499 -1.73 3.24 -24.56
N ALA A 500 -2.27 2.03 -24.70
CA ALA A 500 -1.69 0.82 -24.14
C ALA A 500 -0.31 0.54 -24.73
N GLU A 501 -0.17 0.58 -26.07
CA GLU A 501 1.11 0.39 -26.77
C GLU A 501 2.16 1.43 -26.37
N ARG A 502 1.77 2.71 -26.31
CA ARG A 502 2.69 3.77 -25.87
C ARG A 502 3.11 3.56 -24.42
N SER A 503 2.17 3.29 -23.52
CA SER A 503 2.46 3.07 -22.11
C SER A 503 3.37 1.86 -21.93
N LEU A 504 3.14 0.79 -22.69
CA LEU A 504 4.00 -0.40 -22.71
C LEU A 504 5.44 -0.05 -23.12
N LYS A 505 5.60 0.81 -24.13
CA LYS A 505 6.90 1.24 -24.65
C LYS A 505 7.64 2.24 -23.74
N GLU A 506 6.92 3.18 -23.14
CA GLU A 506 7.50 4.31 -22.41
C GLU A 506 7.61 4.07 -20.90
N LEU A 507 6.61 3.40 -20.30
CA LEU A 507 6.48 3.23 -18.85
C LEU A 507 6.64 1.78 -18.41
N GLY A 508 6.79 0.87 -19.37
CA GLY A 508 6.85 -0.56 -19.13
C GLY A 508 5.50 -1.20 -18.82
N PRO A 509 5.47 -2.54 -18.79
CA PRO A 509 4.26 -3.36 -18.66
C PRO A 509 3.39 -3.03 -17.44
N ALA A 510 4.03 -2.80 -16.31
CA ALA A 510 3.37 -2.79 -15.02
C ALA A 510 2.69 -1.45 -14.72
N ASN A 511 3.13 -0.37 -15.39
CA ASN A 511 2.44 0.92 -15.42
C ASN A 511 1.46 1.01 -16.59
N ALA A 512 1.66 0.21 -17.65
CA ALA A 512 0.75 0.12 -18.78
C ALA A 512 -0.49 -0.74 -18.53
N ARG A 513 -0.51 -1.56 -17.46
CA ARG A 513 -1.62 -2.46 -17.12
C ARG A 513 -3.01 -1.81 -17.16
N PRO A 514 -3.24 -0.62 -16.56
CA PRO A 514 -4.56 -0.01 -16.58
C PRO A 514 -5.00 0.36 -18.00
N GLU A 515 -4.08 0.83 -18.85
CA GLU A 515 -4.38 1.18 -20.24
C GLU A 515 -4.61 -0.08 -21.10
N TYR A 516 -3.86 -1.15 -20.85
CA TYR A 516 -4.08 -2.46 -21.46
C TYR A 516 -5.48 -3.02 -21.14
N GLU A 517 -5.88 -3.01 -19.86
CA GLU A 517 -7.19 -3.51 -19.43
C GLU A 517 -8.33 -2.67 -20.03
N LYS A 518 -8.19 -1.34 -20.10
CA LYS A 518 -9.15 -0.45 -20.78
C LYS A 518 -9.27 -0.77 -22.27
N ALA A 519 -8.14 -0.99 -22.95
CA ALA A 519 -8.14 -1.33 -24.37
C ALA A 519 -8.83 -2.67 -24.63
N LEU A 520 -8.58 -3.68 -23.79
CA LEU A 520 -9.23 -4.99 -23.90
C LEU A 520 -10.75 -4.88 -23.71
N GLN A 521 -11.20 -4.13 -22.70
CA GLN A 521 -12.63 -3.88 -22.45
C GLN A 521 -13.31 -3.16 -23.62
N ALA A 522 -12.63 -2.18 -24.24
CA ALA A 522 -13.16 -1.49 -25.42
C ALA A 522 -13.36 -2.46 -26.59
N ILE A 523 -12.38 -3.34 -26.84
CA ILE A 523 -12.45 -4.34 -27.92
C ILE A 523 -13.57 -5.36 -27.65
N GLU A 524 -13.74 -5.81 -26.41
CA GLU A 524 -14.82 -6.73 -26.04
C GLU A 524 -16.21 -6.13 -26.25
N ARG A 525 -16.40 -4.85 -25.91
CA ARG A 525 -17.66 -4.13 -26.20
C ARG A 525 -17.94 -4.05 -27.69
N LEU A 526 -16.92 -3.79 -28.50
CA LEU A 526 -17.06 -3.74 -29.95
C LEU A 526 -17.46 -5.10 -30.53
N ILE A 527 -16.83 -6.19 -30.07
CA ILE A 527 -17.18 -7.57 -30.47
C ILE A 527 -18.62 -7.91 -30.06
N HIS A 528 -19.10 -7.37 -28.93
CA HIS A 528 -20.49 -7.53 -28.53
C HIS A 528 -21.46 -6.79 -29.45
N LEU A 529 -21.11 -5.57 -29.88
CA LEU A 529 -21.93 -4.78 -30.80
C LEU A 529 -21.95 -5.37 -32.22
N VAL A 530 -20.82 -5.90 -32.69
CA VAL A 530 -20.65 -6.53 -34.00
C VAL A 530 -20.02 -7.93 -33.82
N PRO A 531 -20.84 -8.95 -33.49
CA PRO A 531 -20.34 -10.31 -33.33
C PRO A 531 -19.72 -10.84 -34.63
N GLY A 532 -18.46 -11.29 -34.56
CA GLY A 532 -17.73 -11.83 -35.69
C GLY A 532 -16.95 -10.80 -36.52
N ASP A 533 -16.76 -9.58 -36.01
CA ASP A 533 -15.85 -8.61 -36.62
C ASP A 533 -14.39 -9.14 -36.60
N GLU A 534 -13.85 -9.43 -37.78
CA GLU A 534 -12.52 -10.03 -37.93
C GLU A 534 -11.40 -9.08 -37.48
N GLU A 535 -11.57 -7.78 -37.67
CA GLU A 535 -10.57 -6.78 -37.30
C GLU A 535 -10.51 -6.59 -35.79
N ALA A 536 -11.65 -6.48 -35.10
CA ALA A 536 -11.71 -6.39 -33.65
C ALA A 536 -11.08 -7.62 -32.96
N LEU A 537 -11.31 -8.81 -33.50
CA LEU A 537 -10.70 -10.04 -33.01
C LEU A 537 -9.17 -10.04 -33.19
N ARG A 538 -8.67 -9.57 -34.34
CA ARG A 538 -7.23 -9.44 -34.59
C ARG A 538 -6.57 -8.45 -33.64
N GLN A 539 -7.16 -7.27 -33.46
CA GLN A 539 -6.66 -6.24 -32.54
C GLN A 539 -6.55 -6.75 -31.09
N ARG A 540 -7.48 -7.61 -30.65
CA ARG A 540 -7.40 -8.26 -29.34
C ARG A 540 -6.18 -9.16 -29.20
N GLU A 541 -5.95 -10.02 -30.20
CA GLU A 541 -4.85 -10.97 -30.20
C GLU A 541 -3.49 -10.25 -30.21
N ASP A 542 -3.33 -9.26 -31.08
CA ASP A 542 -2.11 -8.45 -31.20
C ASP A 542 -1.78 -7.74 -29.87
N LEU A 543 -2.77 -7.15 -29.20
CA LEU A 543 -2.59 -6.46 -27.92
C LEU A 543 -2.18 -7.42 -26.79
N GLN A 544 -2.78 -8.62 -26.74
CA GLN A 544 -2.44 -9.65 -25.74
C GLN A 544 -1.00 -10.14 -25.91
N VAL A 545 -0.58 -10.37 -27.15
CA VAL A 545 0.80 -10.78 -27.47
C VAL A 545 1.80 -9.70 -27.05
N LEU A 546 1.51 -8.43 -27.35
CA LEU A 546 2.39 -7.32 -27.01
C LEU A 546 2.57 -7.15 -25.49
N TYR A 547 1.50 -7.24 -24.71
CA TYR A 547 1.56 -7.11 -23.26
C TYR A 547 2.35 -8.25 -22.60
N ALA A 548 2.14 -9.48 -23.07
CA ALA A 548 2.85 -10.66 -22.58
C ALA A 548 4.37 -10.60 -22.82
N GLN A 549 4.81 -9.96 -23.90
CA GLN A 549 6.24 -9.79 -24.20
C GLN A 549 6.93 -8.76 -23.28
N ALA A 550 6.18 -7.84 -22.67
CA ALA A 550 6.74 -6.74 -21.90
C ALA A 550 6.91 -7.04 -20.39
N TYR A 551 6.06 -7.86 -19.78
CA TYR A 551 6.02 -8.11 -18.32
C TYR A 551 6.82 -9.33 -17.86
N LYS A 552 7.78 -9.14 -16.94
CA LYS A 552 8.46 -10.22 -16.21
C LYS A 552 8.46 -9.94 -14.70
N PRO A 553 7.59 -10.55 -13.88
CA PRO A 553 7.64 -10.40 -12.44
C PRO A 553 8.97 -10.94 -11.86
N LEU A 554 9.33 -10.55 -10.63
CA LEU A 554 10.35 -11.31 -9.89
C LEU A 554 9.93 -12.78 -9.84
N GLU A 555 10.87 -13.66 -10.18
CA GLU A 555 10.64 -15.08 -10.26
C GLU A 555 10.91 -15.71 -8.89
N ILE A 556 10.00 -16.59 -8.45
CA ILE A 556 10.31 -17.53 -7.38
C ILE A 556 10.99 -18.72 -8.04
N ALA A 557 12.32 -18.77 -7.94
CA ALA A 557 13.11 -19.82 -8.58
C ALA A 557 12.95 -21.16 -7.86
N ASN A 558 12.78 -21.12 -6.54
CA ASN A 558 12.61 -22.32 -5.72
C ASN A 558 11.92 -21.99 -4.39
N ILE A 559 11.10 -22.92 -3.89
CA ILE A 559 10.54 -22.91 -2.54
C ILE A 559 10.82 -24.30 -1.97
N GLU A 560 11.59 -24.35 -0.90
CA GLU A 560 11.87 -25.58 -0.16
C GLU A 560 11.46 -25.37 1.28
N ILE A 561 10.49 -26.15 1.75
CA ILE A 561 10.03 -26.14 3.14
C ILE A 561 10.06 -27.59 3.60
N GLU A 562 10.64 -27.82 4.77
CA GLU A 562 10.73 -29.14 5.39
C GLU A 562 9.34 -29.64 5.81
N GLU A 563 9.20 -30.96 5.97
CA GLU A 563 7.96 -31.53 6.51
C GLU A 563 7.74 -31.07 7.95
N LEU A 564 6.53 -30.64 8.27
CA LEU A 564 6.25 -29.99 9.56
C LEU A 564 5.65 -30.96 10.56
N PHE A 565 6.35 -31.15 11.67
CA PHE A 565 5.91 -31.92 12.84
C PHE A 565 5.34 -31.00 13.93
N PRO A 566 4.08 -31.19 14.39
CA PRO A 566 3.46 -30.33 15.39
C PRO A 566 4.22 -30.26 16.72
N SER A 567 4.93 -31.32 17.11
CA SER A 567 5.75 -31.36 18.33
C SER A 567 6.89 -30.33 18.33
N LEU A 568 7.33 -29.88 17.15
CA LEU A 568 8.44 -28.94 16.96
C LEU A 568 7.97 -27.50 16.68
N TYR A 569 6.67 -27.20 16.86
CA TYR A 569 6.10 -25.91 16.46
C TYR A 569 6.79 -24.68 17.09
N GLN A 570 7.33 -24.82 18.31
CA GLN A 570 8.09 -23.75 18.97
C GLN A 570 9.46 -23.53 18.32
N GLN A 571 10.10 -24.59 17.81
CA GLN A 571 11.38 -24.50 17.11
C GLN A 571 11.24 -23.73 15.79
N TYR A 572 10.14 -23.94 15.06
CA TYR A 572 9.86 -23.26 13.78
C TYR A 572 9.69 -21.74 13.90
N GLN A 573 9.48 -21.23 15.12
CA GLN A 573 9.49 -19.80 15.40
C GLN A 573 10.91 -19.25 15.62
N ALA A 574 11.79 -20.05 16.20
CA ALA A 574 13.16 -19.65 16.56
C ALA A 574 14.16 -19.89 15.42
N GLN A 575 13.99 -20.99 14.68
CA GLN A 575 14.91 -21.47 13.64
C GLN A 575 14.22 -21.52 12.26
N PRO A 576 14.98 -21.32 11.16
CA PRO A 576 14.44 -21.49 9.81
C PRO A 576 14.00 -22.93 9.53
N VAL A 577 12.92 -23.09 8.75
CA VAL A 577 12.31 -24.38 8.36
C VAL A 577 12.34 -24.62 6.86
N GLY A 578 13.04 -23.74 6.14
CA GLY A 578 13.13 -23.78 4.70
C GLY A 578 13.60 -22.46 4.12
N ARG A 579 13.55 -22.37 2.80
CA ARG A 579 14.10 -21.27 2.02
C ARG A 579 13.25 -20.93 0.81
N VAL A 580 13.21 -19.65 0.47
CA VAL A 580 12.62 -19.13 -0.77
C VAL A 580 13.73 -18.43 -1.55
N VAL A 581 13.98 -18.90 -2.77
CA VAL A 581 14.95 -18.28 -3.68
C VAL A 581 14.22 -17.36 -4.65
N VAL A 582 14.48 -16.06 -4.54
CA VAL A 582 13.90 -15.03 -5.40
C VAL A 582 14.92 -14.58 -6.42
N ARG A 583 14.53 -14.50 -7.70
CA ARG A 583 15.39 -14.08 -8.80
C ARG A 583 14.84 -12.85 -9.51
N ASN A 584 15.74 -11.89 -9.78
CA ASN A 584 15.41 -10.72 -10.59
C ASN A 584 15.78 -10.95 -12.06
N GLU A 585 14.80 -11.34 -12.89
CA GLU A 585 14.99 -11.43 -14.34
C GLU A 585 14.71 -10.12 -15.09
N ASN A 586 14.35 -9.05 -14.39
CA ASN A 586 14.16 -7.74 -15.01
C ASN A 586 15.51 -7.10 -15.36
N GLU A 587 15.52 -6.23 -16.36
CA GLU A 587 16.69 -5.39 -16.69
C GLU A 587 16.91 -4.26 -15.66
N THR A 588 15.95 -4.05 -14.75
CA THR A 588 15.95 -3.01 -13.72
C THR A 588 16.15 -3.56 -12.32
N VAL A 589 16.61 -2.70 -11.41
CA VAL A 589 16.88 -3.05 -10.00
C VAL A 589 15.57 -3.10 -9.22
N ALA A 590 15.39 -4.13 -8.39
CA ALA A 590 14.31 -4.22 -7.42
C ALA A 590 14.80 -3.74 -6.05
N ASN A 591 14.02 -2.88 -5.38
CA ASN A 591 14.34 -2.35 -4.06
C ASN A 591 13.38 -2.90 -3.00
N ASN A 592 13.80 -2.86 -1.73
CA ASN A 592 12.96 -3.20 -0.57
C ASN A 592 12.23 -4.55 -0.72
N VAL A 593 12.96 -5.58 -1.20
CA VAL A 593 12.39 -6.92 -1.45
C VAL A 593 12.17 -7.62 -0.12
N ARG A 594 10.95 -8.11 0.11
CA ARG A 594 10.52 -8.86 1.31
C ARG A 594 9.78 -10.11 0.90
N VAL A 595 9.94 -11.17 1.68
CA VAL A 595 9.15 -12.40 1.55
C VAL A 595 8.25 -12.52 2.76
N ALA A 596 6.96 -12.72 2.52
CA ALA A 596 5.95 -13.00 3.53
C ALA A 596 5.40 -14.42 3.32
N VAL A 597 5.30 -15.21 4.38
CA VAL A 597 4.85 -16.61 4.32
C VAL A 597 3.72 -16.84 5.33
N GLN A 598 2.67 -17.52 4.88
CA GLN A 598 1.49 -17.85 5.68
C GLN A 598 1.07 -19.30 5.44
N LEU A 599 1.16 -20.14 6.47
CA LEU A 599 0.52 -21.45 6.48
C LEU A 599 -0.92 -21.27 6.99
N GLN A 600 -1.91 -21.50 6.11
CA GLN A 600 -3.31 -21.25 6.47
C GLN A 600 -3.73 -22.15 7.65
N GLN A 601 -4.62 -21.64 8.51
CA GLN A 601 -5.21 -22.33 9.68
C GLN A 601 -4.30 -22.45 10.92
N PHE A 602 -2.98 -22.45 10.76
CA PHE A 602 -2.03 -22.65 11.88
C PHE A 602 -1.28 -21.38 12.30
N MET A 603 -1.41 -20.29 11.55
CA MET A 603 -0.77 -19.00 11.83
C MET A 603 -1.82 -17.89 11.95
N SER A 604 -1.64 -16.98 12.92
CA SER A 604 -2.51 -15.82 13.13
C SER A 604 -2.19 -14.64 12.19
N ALA A 605 -0.93 -14.52 11.74
CA ALA A 605 -0.45 -13.51 10.79
C ALA A 605 0.76 -14.04 10.00
N PRO A 606 1.03 -13.50 8.79
CA PRO A 606 2.16 -13.95 7.98
C PRO A 606 3.47 -13.60 8.66
N TRP A 607 4.43 -14.52 8.60
CA TRP A 607 5.81 -14.20 8.92
C TRP A 607 6.39 -13.37 7.77
N VAL A 608 7.13 -12.30 8.08
CA VAL A 608 7.70 -11.38 7.08
C VAL A 608 9.20 -11.27 7.30
N SER A 609 9.98 -11.44 6.24
CA SER A 609 11.43 -11.29 6.27
C SER A 609 11.87 -9.83 6.49
N ASP A 610 13.12 -9.67 6.89
CA ASP A 610 13.78 -8.37 6.75
C ASP A 610 13.82 -7.92 5.28
N ALA A 611 13.83 -6.61 5.07
CA ALA A 611 13.93 -6.05 3.73
C ALA A 611 15.35 -6.22 3.18
N LEU A 612 15.46 -6.87 2.03
CA LEU A 612 16.64 -6.77 1.17
C LEU A 612 16.59 -5.40 0.45
N PRO A 613 17.51 -4.47 0.74
CA PRO A 613 17.38 -3.10 0.24
C PRO A 613 17.43 -2.99 -1.28
N VAL A 614 18.28 -3.79 -1.92
CA VAL A 614 18.58 -3.72 -3.36
C VAL A 614 18.85 -5.12 -3.91
N MET A 615 18.23 -5.45 -5.04
CA MET A 615 18.44 -6.68 -5.80
C MET A 615 18.66 -6.35 -7.29
N THR A 616 19.89 -6.52 -7.75
CA THR A 616 20.32 -6.15 -9.11
C THR A 616 19.73 -7.06 -10.18
N SER A 617 19.68 -6.58 -11.42
CA SER A 617 19.29 -7.39 -12.59
C SER A 617 20.13 -8.68 -12.68
N GLY A 618 19.47 -9.81 -12.92
CA GLY A 618 20.06 -11.14 -13.03
C GLY A 618 20.48 -11.80 -11.72
N SER A 619 20.38 -11.11 -10.57
CA SER A 619 20.76 -11.67 -9.27
C SER A 619 19.65 -12.51 -8.64
N SER A 620 20.07 -13.44 -7.77
CA SER A 620 19.17 -14.22 -6.92
C SER A 620 19.51 -13.98 -5.45
N HIS A 621 18.52 -14.05 -4.59
CA HIS A 621 18.70 -14.01 -3.14
C HIS A 621 17.88 -15.10 -2.46
N GLU A 622 18.44 -15.67 -1.39
CA GLU A 622 17.84 -16.71 -0.59
C GLU A 622 17.31 -16.11 0.71
N PHE A 623 16.02 -16.30 0.98
CA PHE A 623 15.37 -15.91 2.22
C PHE A 623 15.11 -17.16 3.07
N GLU A 624 15.72 -17.21 4.25
CA GLU A 624 15.44 -18.24 5.26
C GLU A 624 14.06 -17.99 5.89
N ILE A 625 13.18 -18.98 5.83
CA ILE A 625 11.79 -18.87 6.26
C ILE A 625 11.60 -19.43 7.65
N ARG A 626 10.86 -18.71 8.49
CA ARG A 626 10.37 -19.21 9.79
C ARG A 626 8.85 -19.30 9.75
N LEU A 627 8.30 -20.24 10.51
CA LEU A 627 6.86 -20.46 10.61
C LEU A 627 6.44 -20.36 12.08
N PRO A 628 6.02 -19.18 12.57
CA PRO A 628 5.50 -19.00 13.92
C PRO A 628 4.12 -19.63 14.03
N LEU A 629 4.09 -20.96 14.15
CA LEU A 629 2.86 -21.74 14.29
C LEU A 629 2.26 -21.53 15.68
N GLU A 630 0.93 -21.50 15.74
CA GLU A 630 0.18 -21.45 16.98
C GLU A 630 0.01 -22.86 17.56
N SER A 631 -0.22 -22.96 18.88
CA SER A 631 -0.40 -24.26 19.57
C SER A 631 -1.60 -25.08 19.08
N THR A 632 -2.48 -24.49 18.26
CA THR A 632 -3.60 -25.18 17.61
C THR A 632 -3.14 -26.30 16.68
N VAL A 633 -1.90 -26.25 16.18
CA VAL A 633 -1.30 -27.32 15.36
C VAL A 633 -1.22 -28.65 16.12
N LEU A 634 -1.11 -28.62 17.45
CA LEU A 634 -1.11 -29.82 18.30
C LEU A 634 -2.44 -30.58 18.32
N HIS A 635 -3.53 -29.99 17.79
CA HIS A 635 -4.82 -30.67 17.67
C HIS A 635 -4.95 -31.52 16.41
N LEU A 636 -3.93 -31.51 15.54
CA LEU A 636 -3.98 -32.21 14.27
C LEU A 636 -3.81 -33.73 14.46
N THR A 637 -4.91 -34.48 14.30
CA THR A 637 -4.91 -35.95 14.50
C THR A 637 -4.59 -36.75 13.24
N ALA A 638 -4.55 -36.12 12.06
CA ALA A 638 -4.27 -36.76 10.79
C ALA A 638 -3.33 -35.90 9.94
N THR A 639 -2.36 -36.53 9.25
CA THR A 639 -1.42 -35.83 8.37
C THR A 639 -2.15 -35.12 7.23
N MET A 640 -1.80 -33.85 7.03
CA MET A 640 -2.23 -33.02 5.91
C MET A 640 -1.13 -32.98 4.85
N ASN A 641 -1.28 -33.75 3.77
CA ASN A 641 -0.27 -33.81 2.70
C ASN A 641 -0.21 -32.53 1.85
N ASN A 642 -1.28 -31.74 1.82
CA ASN A 642 -1.42 -30.57 0.96
C ASN A 642 -1.89 -29.33 1.75
N ALA A 643 -1.22 -29.02 2.87
CA ALA A 643 -1.53 -27.80 3.60
C ALA A 643 -1.10 -26.58 2.76
N PRO A 644 -2.00 -25.61 2.49
CA PRO A 644 -1.68 -24.50 1.61
C PRO A 644 -0.78 -23.48 2.31
N LEU A 645 0.43 -23.31 1.80
CA LEU A 645 1.41 -22.30 2.19
C LEU A 645 1.39 -21.17 1.16
N THR A 646 0.92 -19.99 1.56
CA THR A 646 0.98 -18.80 0.73
C THR A 646 2.34 -18.14 0.89
N VAL A 647 3.07 -17.97 -0.21
CA VAL A 647 4.33 -17.22 -0.29
C VAL A 647 4.10 -15.95 -1.11
N THR A 648 4.44 -14.81 -0.52
CA THR A 648 4.19 -13.49 -1.07
C THR A 648 5.49 -12.69 -1.11
N ILE A 649 5.94 -12.29 -2.31
CA ILE A 649 7.09 -11.39 -2.46
C ILE A 649 6.59 -9.96 -2.66
N GLN A 650 7.01 -9.05 -1.78
CA GLN A 650 6.74 -7.61 -1.89
C GLN A 650 8.02 -6.88 -2.25
N TYR A 651 7.99 -5.99 -3.25
CA TYR A 651 9.18 -5.27 -3.71
C TYR A 651 8.80 -3.98 -4.42
N GLU A 652 9.78 -3.10 -4.63
CA GLU A 652 9.64 -1.86 -5.38
C GLU A 652 10.45 -1.95 -6.66
N LEU A 653 9.78 -1.83 -7.81
CA LEU A 653 10.44 -1.71 -9.11
C LEU A 653 10.17 -0.29 -9.62
N GLU A 654 11.23 0.49 -9.88
CA GLU A 654 11.12 1.89 -10.34
C GLU A 654 10.24 2.78 -9.44
N ASN A 655 10.35 2.63 -8.12
CA ASN A 655 9.57 3.35 -7.09
C ASN A 655 8.06 3.00 -7.05
N THR A 656 7.64 1.92 -7.68
CA THR A 656 6.26 1.40 -7.57
C THR A 656 6.25 0.08 -6.82
N GLY A 657 5.43 -0.01 -5.77
CA GLY A 657 5.23 -1.24 -5.01
C GLY A 657 4.57 -2.34 -5.85
N ARG A 658 5.11 -3.56 -5.74
CA ARG A 658 4.69 -4.76 -6.46
C ARG A 658 4.56 -5.92 -5.47
N GLU A 659 3.72 -6.88 -5.84
CA GLU A 659 3.51 -8.11 -5.09
C GLU A 659 3.40 -9.29 -6.05
N VAL A 660 4.02 -10.42 -5.70
CA VAL A 660 3.88 -11.72 -6.38
C VAL A 660 3.42 -12.71 -5.33
N VAL A 661 2.35 -13.47 -5.63
CA VAL A 661 1.79 -14.45 -4.71
C VAL A 661 1.78 -15.83 -5.36
N THR A 662 2.33 -16.81 -4.66
CA THR A 662 2.30 -18.23 -5.01
C THR A 662 1.73 -19.02 -3.84
N VAL A 663 1.06 -20.12 -4.13
CA VAL A 663 0.60 -21.07 -3.11
C VAL A 663 1.27 -22.40 -3.37
N GLU A 664 2.02 -22.88 -2.38
CA GLU A 664 2.64 -24.20 -2.39
C GLU A 664 1.91 -25.14 -1.43
N ALA A 665 2.06 -26.44 -1.68
CA ALA A 665 1.57 -27.48 -0.78
C ALA A 665 2.71 -27.96 0.10
N VAL A 666 2.52 -27.92 1.42
CA VAL A 666 3.45 -28.51 2.39
C VAL A 666 2.78 -29.63 3.18
N VAL A 667 3.59 -30.56 3.67
CA VAL A 667 3.14 -31.66 4.52
C VAL A 667 3.18 -31.22 5.97
N VAL A 668 2.04 -31.31 6.66
CA VAL A 668 1.96 -31.15 8.13
C VAL A 668 1.52 -32.48 8.71
N HIS A 669 2.39 -33.12 9.49
CA HIS A 669 2.10 -34.42 10.07
C HIS A 669 1.13 -34.35 11.24
N ARG A 670 0.56 -35.51 11.60
CA ARG A 670 -0.22 -35.64 12.84
C ARG A 670 0.62 -35.31 14.08
N ASN A 671 -0.03 -34.95 15.17
CA ASN A 671 0.60 -34.49 16.40
C ASN A 671 1.46 -35.53 17.14
N THR A 672 1.29 -36.82 16.84
CA THR A 672 2.14 -37.90 17.35
C THR A 672 3.34 -38.23 16.46
N ALA A 673 3.47 -37.59 15.29
CA ALA A 673 4.51 -37.93 14.34
C ALA A 673 5.88 -37.35 14.73
N LEU A 674 6.93 -38.12 14.46
CA LEU A 674 8.32 -37.74 14.69
C LEU A 674 9.23 -38.33 13.60
N THR A 675 10.37 -37.72 13.33
CA THR A 675 11.47 -38.33 12.57
C THR A 675 12.71 -38.45 13.43
N TRP A 676 13.55 -39.43 13.11
CA TRP A 676 14.78 -39.76 13.85
C TRP A 676 16.06 -39.25 13.17
N ASP A 677 15.95 -38.20 12.36
CA ASP A 677 17.09 -37.44 11.84
C ASP A 677 17.86 -36.70 12.95
N ASP A 678 17.18 -36.41 14.06
CA ASP A 678 17.78 -36.00 15.33
C ASP A 678 17.01 -36.67 16.48
N SER A 679 17.67 -37.60 17.18
CA SER A 679 17.11 -38.34 18.31
C SER A 679 16.67 -37.45 19.48
N GLY A 680 17.25 -36.24 19.60
CA GLY A 680 16.90 -35.26 20.61
C GLY A 680 15.45 -34.77 20.49
N LYS A 681 14.82 -34.88 19.31
CA LYS A 681 13.42 -34.48 19.09
C LYS A 681 12.44 -35.21 20.03
N LEU A 682 12.77 -36.42 20.49
CA LEU A 682 11.95 -37.15 21.47
C LEU A 682 11.79 -36.37 22.79
N ALA A 683 12.71 -35.47 23.13
CA ALA A 683 12.61 -34.61 24.31
C ALA A 683 11.34 -33.74 24.31
N SER A 684 10.81 -33.38 23.13
CA SER A 684 9.53 -32.65 23.02
C SER A 684 8.33 -33.45 23.54
N PHE A 685 8.41 -34.79 23.53
CA PHE A 685 7.39 -35.69 24.10
C PHE A 685 7.61 -35.99 25.59
N VAL A 686 8.71 -35.51 26.18
CA VAL A 686 8.97 -35.62 27.63
C VAL A 686 8.30 -34.45 28.35
N ILE A 687 7.07 -34.68 28.84
CA ILE A 687 6.15 -33.66 29.38
C ILE A 687 5.96 -33.87 30.90
N PRO A 688 6.90 -33.41 31.75
CA PRO A 688 6.80 -33.55 33.22
C PRO A 688 5.73 -32.64 33.83
N THR A 689 5.26 -31.66 33.06
CA THR A 689 4.22 -30.72 33.47
C THR A 689 2.81 -31.26 33.29
N ASP A 690 2.67 -32.39 32.59
CA ASP A 690 1.41 -33.07 32.33
C ASP A 690 0.70 -33.46 33.64
N THR A 691 -0.59 -33.14 33.73
CA THR A 691 -1.39 -33.36 34.94
C THR A 691 -1.40 -34.84 35.36
N TYR A 692 -1.49 -35.78 34.42
CA TYR A 692 -1.56 -37.22 34.71
C TYR A 692 -0.19 -37.81 35.08
N VAL A 693 0.88 -37.30 34.46
CA VAL A 693 2.26 -37.65 34.83
C VAL A 693 2.55 -37.23 36.27
N ARG A 694 2.16 -36.01 36.66
CA ARG A 694 2.30 -35.52 38.04
C ARG A 694 1.47 -36.31 39.03
N GLU A 695 0.22 -36.64 38.68
CA GLU A 695 -0.65 -37.46 39.53
C GLU A 695 -0.02 -38.85 39.78
N PHE A 696 0.44 -39.53 38.73
CA PHE A 696 1.08 -40.83 38.85
C PHE A 696 2.39 -40.79 39.65
N SER A 697 3.31 -39.89 39.29
CA SER A 697 4.60 -39.77 39.98
C SER A 697 4.43 -39.39 41.46
N SER A 698 3.49 -38.50 41.79
CA SER A 698 3.20 -38.09 43.17
C SER A 698 2.72 -39.24 44.05
N ALA A 699 1.97 -40.21 43.50
CA ALA A 699 1.46 -41.37 44.22
C ALA A 699 2.58 -42.30 44.73
N PHE A 700 3.75 -42.26 44.09
CA PHE A 700 4.88 -43.17 44.37
C PHE A 700 6.17 -42.42 44.76
N SER A 701 6.09 -41.10 44.97
CA SER A 701 7.25 -40.27 45.32
C SER A 701 7.77 -40.46 46.74
N VAL A 702 6.92 -40.96 47.64
CA VAL A 702 7.28 -41.20 49.05
C VAL A 702 7.88 -42.60 49.15
N VAL A 703 9.18 -42.66 49.42
CA VAL A 703 9.88 -43.91 49.73
C VAL A 703 9.64 -44.25 51.21
N ASP A 704 9.26 -45.49 51.51
CA ASP A 704 9.08 -45.95 52.88
C ASP A 704 10.41 -45.83 53.65
N ARG A 705 10.34 -45.45 54.94
CA ARG A 705 11.52 -45.20 55.80
C ARG A 705 12.41 -46.42 56.06
N THR A 706 12.16 -47.56 55.43
CA THR A 706 13.18 -48.62 55.24
C THR A 706 14.45 -48.06 54.59
N ALA A 707 14.34 -46.98 53.81
CA ALA A 707 15.45 -46.14 53.32
C ALA A 707 16.39 -45.61 54.42
N GLY A 708 15.96 -45.56 55.69
CA GLY A 708 16.85 -45.19 56.80
C GLY A 708 17.87 -46.26 57.19
N GLN A 709 17.86 -47.42 56.53
CA GLN A 709 18.85 -48.49 56.76
C GLN A 709 20.08 -48.38 55.88
N TRP A 710 20.04 -47.78 54.69
CA TRP A 710 21.21 -47.72 53.81
C TRP A 710 21.58 -46.27 53.51
N ASP A 711 22.88 -45.98 53.45
CA ASP A 711 23.40 -44.71 52.94
C ASP A 711 23.43 -44.79 51.41
N ILE A 712 22.24 -44.77 50.80
CA ILE A 712 21.99 -44.78 49.35
C ILE A 712 21.05 -43.61 49.05
N SER A 713 21.26 -42.94 47.91
CA SER A 713 20.47 -41.79 47.49
C SER A 713 18.97 -42.06 47.49
N GLU A 714 18.19 -41.19 48.14
CA GLU A 714 16.72 -41.21 48.09
C GLU A 714 16.20 -41.10 46.65
N LYS A 715 16.94 -40.39 45.80
CA LYS A 715 16.62 -40.19 44.39
C LYS A 715 16.61 -41.53 43.63
N LEU A 716 17.60 -42.41 43.89
CA LEU A 716 17.63 -43.77 43.34
C LEU A 716 16.44 -44.59 43.83
N LEU A 717 16.19 -44.63 45.14
CA LEU A 717 15.08 -45.42 45.70
C LEU A 717 13.71 -44.95 45.18
N ARG A 718 13.54 -43.63 44.98
CA ARG A 718 12.34 -43.05 44.37
C ARG A 718 12.21 -43.45 42.91
N ALA A 719 13.29 -43.40 42.13
CA ALA A 719 13.31 -43.83 40.74
C ALA A 719 12.89 -45.30 40.60
N MET A 720 13.45 -46.18 41.45
CA MET A 720 13.09 -47.61 41.50
C MET A 720 11.60 -47.78 41.76
N ARG A 721 11.06 -47.11 42.79
CA ARG A 721 9.64 -47.21 43.16
C ARG A 721 8.71 -46.77 42.03
N ILE A 722 9.04 -45.70 41.34
CA ILE A 722 8.26 -45.20 40.19
C ILE A 722 8.36 -46.18 39.01
N ALA A 723 9.53 -46.71 38.69
CA ALA A 723 9.71 -47.72 37.64
C ALA A 723 8.90 -48.99 37.92
N ASP A 724 8.97 -49.52 39.14
CA ASP A 724 8.19 -50.68 39.56
C ASP A 724 6.67 -50.40 39.53
N ALA A 725 6.27 -49.14 39.79
CA ALA A 725 4.88 -48.73 39.67
C ALA A 725 4.41 -48.70 38.21
N VAL A 726 5.26 -48.24 37.28
CA VAL A 726 5.00 -48.32 35.84
C VAL A 726 4.88 -49.78 35.39
N GLY A 727 5.80 -50.65 35.82
CA GLY A 727 5.74 -52.09 35.58
C GLY A 727 4.45 -52.74 36.10
N SER A 728 4.02 -52.34 37.29
CA SER A 728 2.80 -52.82 37.94
C SER A 728 1.50 -52.21 37.37
N HIS A 729 1.59 -51.09 36.65
CA HIS A 729 0.46 -50.49 35.93
C HIS A 729 0.00 -51.36 34.75
N GLY A 730 0.91 -52.22 34.27
CA GLY A 730 0.64 -53.23 33.24
C GLY A 730 0.63 -52.64 31.84
N ILE A 731 1.66 -51.87 31.49
CA ILE A 731 1.86 -51.36 30.13
C ILE A 731 2.32 -52.53 29.25
N GLU A 732 1.53 -52.87 28.23
CA GLU A 732 1.86 -53.91 27.26
C GLU A 732 2.76 -53.36 26.15
N TYR A 733 3.91 -54.01 25.93
CA TYR A 733 4.79 -53.67 24.82
C TYR A 733 4.17 -54.11 23.50
N ILE A 734 3.92 -53.15 22.60
CA ILE A 734 3.38 -53.40 21.26
C ILE A 734 4.25 -52.69 20.25
N GLU A 735 5.18 -53.42 19.62
CA GLU A 735 6.00 -52.90 18.52
C GLU A 735 5.11 -52.50 17.33
N ASP A 736 5.27 -51.28 16.81
CA ASP A 736 4.49 -50.80 15.67
C ASP A 736 4.82 -51.66 14.40
N PRO A 737 3.81 -52.29 13.77
CA PRO A 737 4.01 -53.10 12.56
C PRO A 737 4.57 -52.34 11.35
N GLN A 738 4.43 -51.01 11.31
CA GLN A 738 4.92 -50.15 10.22
C GLN A 738 6.29 -49.53 10.55
N SER A 739 6.63 -49.40 11.83
CA SER A 739 7.84 -48.76 12.35
C SER A 739 8.63 -49.64 13.32
N GLY A 740 8.96 -50.88 12.91
CA GLY A 740 10.01 -51.63 13.59
C GLY A 740 11.31 -50.81 13.60
N ILE A 741 11.75 -50.34 14.77
CA ILE A 741 12.75 -49.27 14.90
C ILE A 741 14.14 -49.69 14.34
N SER A 742 14.36 -51.01 14.19
CA SER A 742 15.47 -51.65 13.48
C SER A 742 15.54 -51.35 11.96
N LEU A 743 14.47 -50.82 11.35
CA LEU A 743 14.44 -50.29 9.98
C LEU A 743 14.64 -48.76 9.91
N ILE A 744 14.47 -48.04 11.03
CA ILE A 744 14.24 -46.59 11.09
C ILE A 744 15.47 -45.81 11.55
N LEU A 745 16.18 -46.29 12.56
CA LEU A 745 17.42 -45.65 13.05
C LEU A 745 18.59 -45.72 12.03
N GLY A 746 18.40 -46.40 10.90
CA GLY A 746 19.29 -46.35 9.73
C GLY A 746 18.75 -45.53 8.54
N SER A 747 17.55 -44.95 8.67
CA SER A 747 16.79 -44.28 7.61
C SER A 747 16.24 -42.94 8.11
N ALA A 748 17.06 -41.89 8.14
CA ALA A 748 16.74 -40.57 8.71
C ALA A 748 15.42 -39.91 8.23
N SER A 749 14.83 -40.38 7.13
CA SER A 749 13.60 -39.84 6.53
C SER A 749 12.30 -40.62 6.84
N PHE A 750 12.33 -41.60 7.74
CA PHE A 750 11.13 -42.38 8.09
C PHE A 750 10.34 -41.70 9.23
N VAL A 751 9.01 -41.56 9.05
CA VAL A 751 8.11 -40.92 10.01
C VAL A 751 7.54 -41.96 10.98
N ASP A 752 7.87 -41.82 12.26
CA ASP A 752 7.44 -42.65 13.37
C ASP A 752 6.29 -42.01 14.17
N SER A 753 5.77 -42.71 15.19
CA SER A 753 4.60 -42.30 15.96
C SER A 753 4.74 -42.44 17.47
N VAL A 754 5.11 -41.36 18.15
CA VAL A 754 5.22 -41.31 19.61
C VAL A 754 3.89 -40.92 20.26
N ASN A 755 3.35 -41.79 21.11
CA ASN A 755 2.26 -41.47 22.02
C ASN A 755 2.73 -40.55 23.14
N TYR A 756 1.91 -39.53 23.45
CA TYR A 756 2.15 -38.72 24.63
C TYR A 756 2.10 -39.57 25.92
N PRO A 757 2.88 -39.22 26.97
CA PRO A 757 2.91 -39.97 28.24
C PRO A 757 1.53 -40.28 28.83
N ARG A 758 0.61 -39.31 28.79
CA ARG A 758 -0.79 -39.50 29.24
C ARG A 758 -1.54 -40.57 28.45
N THR A 759 -1.25 -40.69 27.16
CA THR A 759 -1.87 -41.65 26.24
C THR A 759 -1.38 -43.05 26.57
N THR A 760 -0.07 -43.22 26.76
CA THR A 760 0.58 -44.46 27.19
C THR A 760 0.03 -44.92 28.55
N LEU A 761 -0.09 -44.02 29.53
CA LEU A 761 -0.71 -44.31 30.84
C LEU A 761 -2.18 -44.72 30.74
N ARG A 762 -2.94 -44.08 29.85
CA ARG A 762 -4.38 -44.35 29.67
C ARG A 762 -4.63 -45.69 29.01
N TYR A 763 -3.97 -45.95 27.88
CA TYR A 763 -4.20 -47.15 27.10
C TYR A 763 -3.42 -48.36 27.61
N ARG A 764 -2.39 -48.14 28.44
CA ARG A 764 -1.52 -49.19 28.99
C ARG A 764 -0.87 -50.02 27.89
N GLN A 765 -0.44 -49.34 26.83
CA GLN A 765 0.28 -49.91 25.72
C GLN A 765 1.25 -48.86 25.18
N GLY A 766 2.35 -49.33 24.61
CA GLY A 766 3.33 -48.50 23.91
C GLY A 766 4.54 -49.34 23.50
N ASP A 767 5.38 -48.77 22.67
CA ASP A 767 6.68 -49.29 22.26
C ASP A 767 7.83 -48.57 23.00
N CYS A 768 9.04 -48.67 22.45
CA CYS A 768 10.27 -48.26 23.14
C CYS A 768 10.38 -46.75 23.33
N ASP A 769 9.99 -45.94 22.35
CA ASP A 769 9.94 -44.47 22.41
C ASP A 769 8.79 -43.98 23.31
N ASP A 770 7.61 -44.59 23.23
CA ASP A 770 6.47 -44.33 24.11
C ASP A 770 6.81 -44.51 25.59
N THR A 771 7.41 -45.65 25.91
CA THR A 771 7.76 -46.02 27.30
C THR A 771 8.94 -45.21 27.81
N THR A 772 9.89 -44.86 26.93
CA THR A 772 10.98 -43.94 27.22
C THR A 772 10.46 -42.54 27.54
N ALA A 773 9.64 -41.95 26.66
CA ALA A 773 9.05 -40.63 26.89
C ALA A 773 8.22 -40.59 28.17
N LEU A 774 7.47 -41.65 28.46
CA LEU A 774 6.71 -41.78 29.70
C LEU A 774 7.60 -41.81 30.94
N LEU A 775 8.60 -42.70 31.00
CA LEU A 775 9.43 -42.84 32.20
C LEU A 775 10.28 -41.59 32.44
N CYS A 776 10.83 -40.99 31.37
CA CYS A 776 11.51 -39.70 31.45
C CYS A 776 10.59 -38.62 32.03
N SER A 777 9.34 -38.53 31.56
CA SER A 777 8.37 -37.54 32.05
C SER A 777 8.06 -37.72 33.55
N LEU A 778 7.91 -38.97 33.99
CA LEU A 778 7.63 -39.31 35.38
C LEU A 778 8.79 -39.02 36.33
N TYR A 779 10.03 -39.20 35.87
CA TYR A 779 11.23 -38.89 36.63
C TYR A 779 11.48 -37.37 36.70
N GLU A 780 11.40 -36.69 35.56
CA GLU A 780 11.55 -35.23 35.47
C GLU A 780 10.51 -34.50 36.34
N SER A 781 9.27 -35.00 36.44
CA SER A 781 8.21 -34.40 37.26
C SER A 781 8.50 -34.43 38.77
N VAL A 782 9.43 -35.28 39.22
CA VAL A 782 9.89 -35.38 40.62
C VAL A 782 11.37 -35.00 40.79
N SER A 783 11.89 -34.19 39.86
CA SER A 783 13.27 -33.65 39.87
C SER A 783 14.37 -34.72 39.75
N ILE A 784 14.05 -35.82 39.07
CA ILE A 784 15.04 -36.82 38.64
C ILE A 784 15.42 -36.50 37.20
N GLY A 785 16.66 -36.06 36.99
CA GLY A 785 17.17 -35.73 35.66
C GLY A 785 17.26 -36.98 34.80
N THR A 786 16.93 -36.85 33.52
CA THR A 786 16.89 -37.97 32.57
C THR A 786 17.62 -37.66 31.28
N ALA A 787 18.04 -38.73 30.61
CA ALA A 787 18.74 -38.70 29.34
C ALA A 787 18.09 -39.75 28.43
N ILE A 788 17.76 -39.32 27.23
CA ILE A 788 17.33 -40.23 26.16
C ILE A 788 18.58 -40.98 25.70
N MET A 789 18.48 -42.29 25.59
CA MET A 789 19.55 -43.12 25.07
C MET A 789 19.08 -43.89 23.85
N THR A 790 19.89 -43.91 22.80
CA THR A 790 19.60 -44.67 21.59
C THR A 790 20.71 -45.69 21.34
N SER A 791 20.34 -46.81 20.72
CA SER A 791 21.24 -47.80 20.13
C SER A 791 20.73 -48.12 18.72
N PRO A 792 21.47 -48.83 17.86
CA PRO A 792 20.99 -49.10 16.51
C PRO A 792 19.70 -49.92 16.56
N GLY A 793 18.60 -49.28 16.18
CA GLY A 793 17.30 -49.94 16.18
C GLY A 793 16.67 -50.12 17.56
N HIS A 794 16.97 -49.28 18.56
CA HIS A 794 16.26 -49.27 19.84
C HIS A 794 16.47 -47.96 20.63
N VAL A 795 15.46 -47.51 21.39
CA VAL A 795 15.55 -46.34 22.30
C VAL A 795 15.19 -46.75 23.73
N PHE A 796 15.89 -46.17 24.69
CA PHE A 796 15.74 -46.38 26.12
C PHE A 796 16.16 -45.09 26.85
N MET A 797 16.43 -45.14 28.16
CA MET A 797 16.86 -43.95 28.90
C MET A 797 17.89 -44.23 29.98
N ALA A 798 18.54 -43.18 30.48
CA ALA A 798 19.26 -43.17 31.74
C ALA A 798 18.75 -42.06 32.67
N PHE A 799 18.89 -42.26 33.97
CA PHE A 799 18.46 -41.27 34.96
C PHE A 799 19.54 -41.01 36.01
N ASP A 800 19.54 -39.79 36.53
CA ASP A 800 20.42 -39.34 37.61
C ASP A 800 20.03 -39.97 38.95
N THR A 801 20.91 -40.80 39.49
CA THR A 801 20.73 -41.42 40.80
C THR A 801 21.00 -40.48 41.96
N GLY A 802 21.67 -39.35 41.73
CA GLY A 802 22.20 -38.47 42.77
C GLY A 802 23.43 -39.03 43.51
N GLU A 803 23.90 -40.23 43.17
CA GLU A 803 25.13 -40.79 43.74
C GLU A 803 26.37 -40.11 43.16
N PRO A 804 27.41 -39.80 43.96
CA PRO A 804 28.64 -39.19 43.45
C PRO A 804 29.40 -40.10 42.47
N THR A 805 30.00 -39.53 41.42
CA THR A 805 30.78 -40.29 40.41
C THR A 805 31.91 -41.14 40.98
N GLN A 806 32.51 -40.74 42.11
CA GLN A 806 33.55 -41.51 42.79
C GLN A 806 33.07 -42.90 43.24
N GLN A 807 31.75 -43.09 43.32
CA GLN A 807 31.10 -44.31 43.77
C GLN A 807 30.74 -45.27 42.64
N GLN A 808 31.14 -44.95 41.39
CA GLN A 808 30.81 -45.74 40.19
C GLN A 808 31.13 -47.24 40.36
N TRP A 809 32.21 -47.54 41.07
CA TRP A 809 32.70 -48.89 41.31
C TRP A 809 31.71 -49.79 42.07
N MET A 810 30.78 -49.24 42.85
CA MET A 810 29.73 -50.04 43.52
C MET A 810 28.56 -50.38 42.62
N PHE A 811 28.30 -49.54 41.62
CA PHE A 811 27.16 -49.68 40.71
C PHE A 811 27.54 -50.37 39.40
N THR A 812 28.83 -50.64 39.17
CA THR A 812 29.34 -51.27 37.95
C THR A 812 29.85 -52.67 38.25
N SER A 813 29.30 -53.66 37.56
CA SER A 813 29.67 -55.07 37.65
C SER A 813 29.70 -55.70 36.25
N ASP A 814 29.86 -57.02 36.14
CA ASP A 814 29.66 -57.73 34.87
C ASP A 814 28.21 -57.62 34.34
N GLN A 815 27.23 -57.36 35.21
CA GLN A 815 25.80 -57.31 34.89
C GLN A 815 25.22 -55.89 34.85
N THR A 816 25.77 -54.97 35.65
CA THR A 816 25.32 -53.56 35.69
C THR A 816 26.38 -52.55 35.23
N ILE A 817 25.94 -51.38 34.75
CA ILE A 817 26.77 -50.22 34.42
C ILE A 817 26.21 -48.98 35.11
N ALA A 818 27.11 -48.11 35.57
CA ALA A 818 26.80 -46.72 35.92
C ALA A 818 27.62 -45.76 35.04
N ILE A 819 26.94 -44.75 34.51
CA ILE A 819 27.49 -43.74 33.60
C ILE A 819 27.79 -42.48 34.42
N PRO A 820 29.05 -42.02 34.51
CA PRO A 820 29.38 -40.79 35.21
C PRO A 820 29.00 -39.58 34.34
N TYR A 821 28.13 -38.70 34.83
CA TYR A 821 27.71 -37.49 34.11
C TYR A 821 27.49 -36.32 35.08
N THR A 822 28.06 -35.15 34.75
CA THR A 822 27.92 -33.89 35.53
C THR A 822 28.10 -34.01 37.05
N GLY A 823 29.00 -34.91 37.49
CA GLY A 823 29.34 -35.11 38.90
C GLY A 823 28.53 -36.18 39.64
N THR A 824 27.46 -36.70 39.04
CA THR A 824 26.67 -37.83 39.58
C THR A 824 26.69 -39.08 38.69
N LEU A 825 26.19 -40.19 39.22
CA LEU A 825 26.03 -41.45 38.50
C LEU A 825 24.65 -41.57 37.89
N TRP A 826 24.62 -42.01 36.65
CA TRP A 826 23.41 -42.23 35.87
C TRP A 826 23.28 -43.70 35.53
N LEU A 827 22.09 -44.28 35.73
CA LEU A 827 21.85 -45.69 35.43
C LEU A 827 21.00 -45.83 34.15
N PRO A 828 21.45 -46.63 33.17
CA PRO A 828 20.64 -46.95 32.00
C PRO A 828 19.51 -47.91 32.39
N VAL A 829 18.31 -47.70 31.87
CA VAL A 829 17.12 -48.50 32.15
C VAL A 829 16.42 -48.83 30.85
N GLU A 830 16.21 -50.12 30.60
CA GLU A 830 15.41 -50.62 29.49
C GLU A 830 13.91 -50.49 29.81
N THR A 831 13.22 -49.57 29.15
CA THR A 831 11.83 -49.20 29.51
C THR A 831 10.79 -50.22 29.06
N THR A 832 11.11 -51.12 28.13
CA THR A 832 10.17 -52.10 27.59
C THR A 832 9.94 -53.31 28.52
N ILE A 833 10.84 -53.55 29.48
CA ILE A 833 10.78 -54.71 30.40
C ILE A 833 10.45 -54.34 31.84
N LEU A 834 9.90 -53.15 32.09
CA LEU A 834 9.59 -52.67 33.45
C LEU A 834 8.64 -53.59 34.23
N HIS A 835 7.88 -54.46 33.56
CA HIS A 835 7.03 -55.48 34.19
C HIS A 835 7.83 -56.54 34.98
N ASP A 836 9.11 -56.74 34.65
CA ASP A 836 10.04 -57.60 35.39
C ASP A 836 10.72 -56.88 36.57
N GLY A 837 10.48 -55.57 36.72
CA GLY A 837 10.99 -54.73 37.81
C GLY A 837 12.21 -53.90 37.43
N PHE A 838 12.48 -52.88 38.24
CA PHE A 838 13.61 -51.95 38.02
C PHE A 838 14.95 -52.65 37.86
N GLN A 839 15.25 -53.65 38.72
CA GLN A 839 16.55 -54.32 38.70
C GLN A 839 16.81 -55.00 37.34
N ALA A 840 15.82 -55.72 36.82
CA ALA A 840 15.91 -56.37 35.50
C ALA A 840 16.08 -55.34 34.38
N ALA A 841 15.32 -54.24 34.44
CA ALA A 841 15.42 -53.14 33.48
C ALA A 841 16.80 -52.46 33.49
N TRP A 842 17.43 -52.30 34.66
CA TRP A 842 18.78 -51.77 34.78
C TRP A 842 19.84 -52.72 34.22
N GLU A 843 19.75 -54.03 34.50
CA GLU A 843 20.65 -55.05 33.94
C GLU A 843 20.56 -55.09 32.41
N GLU A 844 19.36 -55.02 31.85
CA GLU A 844 19.17 -55.04 30.40
C GLU A 844 19.64 -53.73 29.74
N GLY A 845 19.34 -52.57 30.34
CA GLY A 845 19.89 -51.29 29.89
C GLY A 845 21.43 -51.29 29.92
N SER A 846 22.02 -51.88 30.97
CA SER A 846 23.47 -52.06 31.09
C SER A 846 24.04 -53.01 30.02
N ARG A 847 23.30 -54.08 29.67
CA ARG A 847 23.65 -54.99 28.58
C ARG A 847 23.66 -54.27 27.24
N LEU A 848 22.68 -53.40 26.96
CA LEU A 848 22.63 -52.59 25.74
C LEU A 848 23.84 -51.65 25.65
N VAL A 849 24.13 -50.91 26.72
CA VAL A 849 25.31 -50.03 26.77
C VAL A 849 26.62 -50.80 26.52
N ARG A 850 26.79 -52.00 27.08
CA ARG A 850 27.97 -52.85 26.77
C ARG A 850 28.02 -53.33 25.34
N SER A 851 26.87 -53.71 24.79
CA SER A 851 26.78 -54.35 23.48
C SER A 851 27.12 -53.37 22.34
N TYR A 852 26.84 -52.08 22.54
CA TYR A 852 26.94 -51.04 21.51
C TYR A 852 27.83 -49.85 21.90
N GLY A 853 28.41 -49.84 23.10
CA GLY A 853 29.34 -48.80 23.55
C GLY A 853 30.77 -48.92 22.98
N PRO A 854 31.68 -48.00 23.36
CA PRO A 854 32.99 -47.80 22.73
C PRO A 854 33.95 -49.01 22.72
N ASP A 855 33.71 -50.02 23.57
CA ASP A 855 34.60 -51.16 23.83
C ASP A 855 33.85 -52.51 23.77
N SER A 856 33.21 -52.85 22.64
CA SER A 856 32.59 -54.18 22.41
C SER A 856 33.58 -55.38 22.39
N GLY A 857 34.78 -55.22 22.98
CA GLY A 857 35.81 -56.24 23.15
C GLY A 857 36.88 -56.00 24.24
N SER A 858 36.76 -55.03 25.15
CA SER A 858 37.77 -54.75 26.20
C SER A 858 37.16 -54.46 27.58
N SER A 859 37.81 -54.95 28.64
CA SER A 859 37.39 -54.89 30.05
C SER A 859 37.87 -53.61 30.77
N VAL A 860 37.45 -52.42 30.30
CA VAL A 860 37.78 -51.11 30.91
C VAL A 860 36.47 -50.32 31.15
N PRO A 861 36.34 -49.52 32.24
CA PRO A 861 35.09 -48.80 32.54
C PRO A 861 34.81 -47.70 31.51
N ALA A 862 33.56 -47.62 31.06
CA ALA A 862 33.09 -46.67 30.06
C ALA A 862 33.30 -45.22 30.51
N GLY A 863 34.10 -44.48 29.74
CA GLY A 863 33.98 -43.02 29.69
C GLY A 863 32.66 -42.61 29.04
N ILE A 864 32.28 -41.34 29.21
CA ILE A 864 31.10 -40.74 28.57
C ILE A 864 31.18 -41.07 27.05
N PRO A 865 30.17 -41.74 26.46
CA PRO A 865 30.10 -41.91 25.01
C PRO A 865 30.08 -40.51 24.40
N THR A 866 31.12 -40.15 23.65
CA THR A 866 31.22 -38.85 22.99
C THR A 866 31.50 -39.06 21.53
N ASP A 867 30.64 -38.46 20.71
CA ASP A 867 30.65 -38.39 19.25
C ASP A 867 31.96 -38.77 18.55
N GLY A 868 31.90 -39.89 17.83
CA GLY A 868 32.92 -40.30 16.87
C GLY A 868 33.19 -41.80 16.90
N ASP A 869 32.31 -42.60 16.28
CA ASP A 869 32.26 -44.07 16.12
C ASP A 869 31.43 -44.89 17.13
N ASP A 870 30.84 -44.27 18.17
CA ASP A 870 29.96 -44.96 19.12
C ASP A 870 28.55 -45.21 18.54
N GLN A 871 27.99 -46.41 18.77
CA GLN A 871 26.62 -46.76 18.36
C GLN A 871 25.57 -46.40 19.42
N ILE A 872 25.98 -45.82 20.56
CA ILE A 872 25.09 -45.39 21.66
C ILE A 872 25.11 -43.86 21.77
N GLU A 873 23.94 -43.23 21.76
CA GLU A 873 23.80 -41.81 22.11
C GLU A 873 23.39 -41.67 23.59
N PHE A 874 23.91 -40.64 24.26
CA PHE A 874 23.49 -40.22 25.60
C PHE A 874 23.07 -38.75 25.53
N LEU A 875 21.76 -38.49 25.58
CA LEU A 875 21.17 -37.18 25.29
C LEU A 875 20.42 -36.65 26.52
N PRO A 876 21.06 -35.88 27.41
CA PRO A 876 20.41 -35.29 28.57
C PRO A 876 19.20 -34.46 28.16
N VAL A 877 18.02 -34.79 28.69
CA VAL A 877 16.75 -34.12 28.34
C VAL A 877 16.82 -32.62 28.65
N SER A 878 17.54 -32.22 29.71
CA SER A 878 17.77 -30.83 30.05
C SER A 878 18.46 -30.02 28.95
N GLU A 879 19.40 -30.63 28.23
CA GLU A 879 20.14 -30.00 27.13
C GLU A 879 19.34 -30.04 25.84
N GLN A 880 18.69 -31.18 25.56
CA GLN A 880 17.84 -31.32 24.37
C GLN A 880 16.68 -30.32 24.37
N ARG A 881 16.18 -29.94 25.54
CA ARG A 881 15.12 -28.92 25.70
C ARG A 881 15.51 -27.52 25.22
N GLU A 882 16.80 -27.21 25.05
CA GLU A 882 17.22 -25.93 24.46
C GLU A 882 16.79 -25.82 22.98
N ASN A 883 16.80 -26.95 22.27
CA ASN A 883 16.40 -27.05 20.86
C ASN A 883 14.98 -27.61 20.67
N TYR A 884 14.54 -28.45 21.61
CA TYR A 884 13.24 -29.15 21.59
C TYR A 884 12.46 -28.89 22.87
N PRO A 885 11.88 -27.69 23.03
CA PRO A 885 11.17 -27.29 24.24
C PRO A 885 10.02 -28.23 24.61
N GLU A 886 9.66 -28.25 25.90
CA GLU A 886 8.52 -29.03 26.36
C GLU A 886 7.20 -28.54 25.75
N LEU A 887 6.33 -29.50 25.44
CA LEU A 887 4.97 -29.20 24.99
C LEU A 887 4.10 -28.72 26.15
N PRO A 888 3.14 -27.81 25.88
CA PRO A 888 2.19 -27.36 26.90
C PRO A 888 1.24 -28.50 27.31
N ASP A 889 0.58 -28.33 28.46
CA ASP A 889 -0.44 -29.28 28.94
C ASP A 889 -1.54 -29.47 27.89
N LEU A 890 -1.76 -30.71 27.46
CA LEU A 890 -2.69 -31.03 26.39
C LEU A 890 -4.15 -30.94 26.91
N PRO A 891 -5.12 -30.52 26.10
CA PRO A 891 -6.48 -30.18 26.57
C PRO A 891 -7.38 -31.40 26.89
N LEU A 892 -6.91 -32.63 26.65
CA LEU A 892 -7.71 -33.85 26.80
C LEU A 892 -7.70 -34.37 28.24
N SER A 893 -8.87 -34.37 28.88
CA SER A 893 -9.11 -34.97 30.20
C SER A 893 -9.77 -36.35 30.09
N PHE A 894 -9.30 -37.33 30.85
CA PHE A 894 -9.91 -38.65 31.05
C PHE A 894 -9.84 -39.07 32.53
N ASP A 895 -10.62 -40.09 32.89
CA ASP A 895 -10.59 -40.71 34.21
C ASP A 895 -9.34 -41.59 34.33
N PHE A 896 -8.55 -41.36 35.37
CA PHE A 896 -7.27 -42.00 35.59
C PHE A 896 -7.06 -42.24 37.08
N SER A 897 -6.48 -43.40 37.41
CA SER A 897 -6.05 -43.71 38.76
C SER A 897 -4.74 -44.50 38.68
N PRO A 898 -3.70 -44.11 39.43
CA PRO A 898 -2.48 -44.92 39.58
C PRO A 898 -2.79 -46.31 40.14
N PRO A 899 -1.92 -47.32 39.92
CA PRO A 899 -2.12 -48.66 40.45
C PRO A 899 -2.09 -48.63 41.99
N PRO A 900 -2.91 -49.43 42.68
CA PRO A 900 -2.86 -49.51 44.13
C PRO A 900 -1.51 -50.07 44.59
N ASP A 901 -1.02 -49.58 45.73
CA ASP A 901 0.24 -49.98 46.36
C ASP A 901 0.41 -51.50 46.51
N THR A 902 -0.70 -52.23 46.70
CA THR A 902 -0.75 -53.70 46.80
C THR A 902 -0.22 -54.42 45.56
N LEU A 903 -0.21 -53.78 44.39
CA LEU A 903 0.38 -54.33 43.17
C LEU A 903 1.87 -53.95 43.03
N VAL A 904 2.24 -52.76 43.50
CA VAL A 904 3.60 -52.21 43.36
C VAL A 904 4.57 -52.81 44.39
N SER A 905 4.13 -52.99 45.63
CA SER A 905 4.96 -53.41 46.76
C SER A 905 5.67 -54.77 46.59
N PRO A 906 5.07 -55.82 46.03
CA PRO A 906 5.78 -57.08 45.75
C PRO A 906 6.91 -56.95 44.71
N LEU A 907 6.66 -56.21 43.61
CA LEU A 907 7.67 -56.01 42.57
C LEU A 907 8.82 -55.16 43.11
N HIS A 908 8.49 -54.10 43.84
CA HIS A 908 9.48 -53.23 44.47
C HIS A 908 10.34 -53.93 45.50
N ALA A 909 9.78 -54.83 46.31
CA ALA A 909 10.58 -55.64 47.24
C ALA A 909 11.62 -56.50 46.49
N THR A 910 11.22 -57.09 45.35
CA THR A 910 12.14 -57.84 44.47
C THR A 910 13.26 -56.94 43.94
N SER A 911 12.93 -55.73 43.49
CA SER A 911 13.92 -54.74 43.02
C SER A 911 14.89 -54.30 44.12
N ILE A 912 14.42 -54.15 45.36
CA ILE A 912 15.27 -53.82 46.53
C ILE A 912 16.19 -54.98 46.91
N ASP A 913 15.67 -56.21 46.93
CA ASP A 913 16.48 -57.40 47.18
C ASP A 913 17.56 -57.59 46.10
N GLY A 914 17.20 -57.34 44.82
CA GLY A 914 18.13 -57.36 43.69
C GLY A 914 19.22 -56.30 43.76
N LEU A 915 18.85 -55.08 44.18
CA LEU A 915 19.81 -54.00 44.43
C LEU A 915 20.82 -54.38 45.51
N GLN A 916 20.36 -54.94 46.63
CA GLN A 916 21.25 -55.39 47.70
C GLN A 916 22.17 -56.51 47.21
N SER A 917 21.63 -57.51 46.51
CA SER A 917 22.44 -58.62 45.97
C SER A 917 23.56 -58.09 45.06
N THR A 918 23.22 -57.19 44.14
CA THR A 918 24.14 -56.70 43.11
C THR A 918 25.16 -55.72 43.66
N ILE A 919 24.72 -54.74 44.45
CA ILE A 919 25.60 -53.65 44.92
C ILE A 919 26.37 -54.06 46.17
N TYR A 920 25.80 -54.88 47.05
CA TYR A 920 26.43 -55.25 48.31
C TYR A 920 26.99 -56.68 48.30
N ASP A 921 26.14 -57.70 48.14
CA ASP A 921 26.57 -59.09 48.34
C ASP A 921 27.62 -59.54 47.31
N ASP A 922 27.41 -59.24 46.02
CA ASP A 922 28.32 -59.62 44.94
C ASP A 922 29.66 -58.85 45.01
N ASN A 923 29.61 -57.53 45.24
CA ASN A 923 30.80 -56.70 45.40
C ASN A 923 31.64 -57.12 46.62
N VAL A 924 31.01 -57.41 47.77
CA VAL A 924 31.73 -57.93 48.95
C VAL A 924 32.40 -59.26 48.62
N ALA A 925 31.69 -60.19 47.99
CA ALA A 925 32.25 -61.49 47.62
C ALA A 925 33.42 -61.37 46.61
N GLU A 926 33.36 -60.42 45.68
CA GLU A 926 34.43 -60.14 44.74
C GLU A 926 35.66 -59.52 45.43
N LEU A 927 35.46 -58.48 46.24
CA LEU A 927 36.54 -57.81 46.96
C LEU A 927 37.24 -58.75 47.95
N GLU A 928 36.50 -59.55 48.71
CA GLU A 928 37.08 -60.57 49.61
C GLU A 928 37.90 -61.63 48.86
N ARG A 929 37.48 -62.00 47.65
CA ARG A 929 38.23 -62.92 46.78
C ARG A 929 39.53 -62.29 46.30
N SER A 930 39.47 -61.01 45.90
CA SER A 930 40.62 -60.26 45.39
C SER A 930 41.72 -60.06 46.44
N LEU A 931 41.35 -59.88 47.71
CA LEU A 931 42.26 -59.62 48.84
C LEU A 931 43.33 -60.72 49.01
N ARG A 932 43.03 -61.95 48.58
CA ARG A 932 43.91 -63.13 48.73
C ARG A 932 45.12 -63.11 47.80
N SER A 933 45.06 -62.40 46.67
CA SER A 933 46.09 -62.41 45.63
C SER A 933 46.69 -61.03 45.33
N GLN A 934 46.35 -60.02 46.12
CA GLN A 934 46.77 -58.63 45.94
C GLN A 934 48.10 -58.30 46.64
N SER A 935 48.80 -57.29 46.14
CA SER A 935 49.92 -56.63 46.85
C SER A 935 49.41 -55.80 48.04
N ASP A 936 50.27 -55.46 48.99
CA ASP A 936 49.83 -54.75 50.21
C ASP A 936 49.18 -53.38 49.92
N ARG A 937 49.67 -52.63 48.90
CA ARG A 937 49.01 -51.39 48.47
C ARG A 937 47.62 -51.61 47.88
N GLN A 938 47.42 -52.70 47.13
CA GLN A 938 46.11 -53.05 46.59
C GLN A 938 45.15 -53.52 47.70
N LYS A 939 45.68 -54.24 48.70
CA LYS A 939 44.89 -54.65 49.88
C LYS A 939 44.37 -53.45 50.67
N LEU A 940 45.16 -52.39 50.86
CA LEU A 940 44.70 -51.16 51.54
C LEU A 940 43.45 -50.58 50.85
N ARG A 941 43.50 -50.43 49.52
CA ARG A 941 42.37 -49.94 48.72
C ARG A 941 41.16 -50.87 48.82
N THR A 942 41.36 -52.19 48.70
CA THR A 942 40.27 -53.18 48.79
C THR A 942 39.65 -53.26 50.18
N LEU A 943 40.43 -53.21 51.26
CA LEU A 943 39.94 -53.14 52.64
C LEU A 943 39.12 -51.86 52.88
N ASN A 944 39.60 -50.73 52.35
CA ASN A 944 38.87 -49.47 52.41
C ASN A 944 37.52 -49.56 51.65
N GLN A 945 37.50 -50.13 50.45
CA GLN A 945 36.27 -50.36 49.68
C GLN A 945 35.29 -51.29 50.41
N LEU A 946 35.77 -52.40 51.00
CA LEU A 946 34.95 -53.29 51.84
C LEU A 946 34.35 -52.54 53.03
N GLY A 947 35.15 -51.71 53.70
CA GLY A 947 34.69 -50.86 54.79
C GLY A 947 33.58 -49.89 54.37
N VAL A 948 33.73 -49.25 53.20
CA VAL A 948 32.71 -48.37 52.61
C VAL A 948 31.42 -49.13 52.33
N LEU A 949 31.48 -50.29 51.66
CA LEU A 949 30.27 -51.11 51.39
C LEU A 949 29.55 -51.51 52.66
N HIS A 950 30.28 -52.03 53.65
CA HIS A 950 29.71 -52.40 54.94
C HIS A 950 29.08 -51.20 55.65
N ALA A 951 29.71 -50.02 55.60
CA ALA A 951 29.15 -48.82 56.21
C ALA A 951 27.86 -48.39 55.52
N ARG A 952 27.86 -48.35 54.17
CA ARG A 952 26.71 -47.91 53.37
C ARG A 952 25.51 -48.84 53.48
N PHE A 953 25.72 -50.13 53.75
CA PHE A 953 24.66 -51.13 53.96
C PHE A 953 24.40 -51.45 55.44
N SER A 954 24.71 -50.53 56.37
CA SER A 954 24.44 -50.63 57.82
C SER A 954 25.02 -51.87 58.52
N GLN A 955 26.28 -52.20 58.19
CA GLN A 955 27.08 -53.22 58.86
C GLN A 955 28.27 -52.59 59.61
N PRO A 956 28.03 -51.76 60.65
CA PRO A 956 29.06 -50.91 61.26
C PRO A 956 30.24 -51.69 61.88
N ARG A 957 29.98 -52.90 62.38
CA ARG A 957 31.05 -53.75 62.95
C ARG A 957 32.01 -54.27 61.89
N LEU A 958 31.49 -54.66 60.73
CA LEU A 958 32.31 -55.14 59.60
C LEU A 958 33.04 -53.97 58.94
N ALA A 959 32.37 -52.82 58.82
CA ALA A 959 32.95 -51.59 58.32
C ALA A 959 34.16 -51.15 59.16
N GLN A 960 33.97 -51.06 60.47
CA GLN A 960 35.05 -50.72 61.40
C GLN A 960 36.20 -51.70 61.30
N SER A 961 35.93 -53.02 61.31
CA SER A 961 37.00 -54.03 61.18
C SER A 961 37.82 -53.83 59.92
N SER A 962 37.17 -53.53 58.79
CA SER A 962 37.86 -53.34 57.50
C SER A 962 38.73 -52.09 57.48
N PHE A 963 38.27 -50.98 58.09
CA PHE A 963 39.06 -49.76 58.23
C PHE A 963 40.22 -49.94 59.22
N ASP A 964 39.98 -50.60 60.35
CA ASP A 964 41.03 -50.91 61.35
C ASP A 964 42.11 -51.82 60.73
N ASP A 965 41.73 -52.84 59.95
CA ASP A 965 42.67 -53.72 59.24
C ASP A 965 43.51 -52.96 58.20
N ALA A 966 42.94 -51.95 57.53
CA ALA A 966 43.68 -51.09 56.60
C ALA A 966 44.67 -50.16 57.34
N ILE A 967 44.26 -49.59 58.47
CA ILE A 967 45.10 -48.73 59.32
C ILE A 967 46.25 -49.53 59.95
N ASP A 968 46.00 -50.76 60.39
CA ASP A 968 47.03 -51.66 60.94
C ASP A 968 48.06 -52.07 59.87
N LEU A 969 47.62 -52.19 58.61
CA LEU A 969 48.49 -52.54 57.48
C LEU A 969 49.39 -51.35 57.07
N ASP A 970 48.85 -50.13 57.03
CA ASP A 970 49.60 -48.90 56.80
C ASP A 970 49.01 -47.71 57.58
N PRO A 971 49.61 -47.32 58.72
CA PRO A 971 49.13 -46.21 59.52
C PRO A 971 49.16 -44.85 58.81
N ASP A 972 49.87 -44.70 57.69
CA ASP A 972 49.94 -43.47 56.89
C ASP A 972 48.86 -43.39 55.79
N TYR A 973 48.03 -44.43 55.64
CA TYR A 973 46.91 -44.45 54.70
C TYR A 973 45.70 -43.64 55.24
N THR A 974 45.73 -42.33 55.03
CA THR A 974 44.78 -41.36 55.59
C THR A 974 43.33 -41.56 55.12
N THR A 975 43.10 -42.16 53.94
CA THR A 975 41.75 -42.47 53.41
C THR A 975 40.92 -43.33 54.37
N SER A 976 41.52 -44.32 55.04
CA SER A 976 40.79 -45.17 55.99
C SER A 976 40.41 -44.45 57.28
N TYR A 977 41.21 -43.46 57.71
CA TYR A 977 40.83 -42.59 58.83
C TYR A 977 39.65 -41.67 58.46
N ILE A 978 39.63 -41.13 57.24
CA ILE A 978 38.52 -40.32 56.71
C ILE A 978 37.24 -41.15 56.67
N ASN A 979 37.29 -42.37 56.12
CA ASN A 979 36.10 -43.24 56.03
C ASN A 979 35.66 -43.80 57.39
N LEU A 980 36.60 -44.08 58.30
CA LEU A 980 36.24 -44.42 59.67
C LEU A 980 35.55 -43.25 60.37
N ALA A 981 35.98 -42.01 60.13
CA ALA A 981 35.30 -40.82 60.64
C ALA A 981 33.89 -40.64 60.03
N ASN A 982 33.68 -40.93 58.74
CA ASN A 982 32.33 -40.99 58.15
C ASN A 982 31.44 -42.01 58.87
N LEU A 983 31.96 -43.20 59.18
CA LEU A 983 31.24 -44.20 59.95
C LEU A 983 30.88 -43.69 61.35
N ARG A 984 31.75 -42.92 62.00
CA ARG A 984 31.45 -42.26 63.29
C ARG A 984 30.35 -41.22 63.15
N ILE A 985 30.39 -40.39 62.10
CA ILE A 985 29.34 -39.40 61.79
C ILE A 985 27.98 -40.08 61.60
N ILE A 986 27.91 -41.17 60.84
CA ILE A 986 26.66 -41.94 60.61
C ILE A 986 26.12 -42.52 61.92
N ASN A 987 26.99 -42.95 62.82
CA ASN A 987 26.63 -43.53 64.11
C ASN A 987 26.33 -42.49 65.20
N ASP A 988 26.28 -41.19 64.88
CA ASP A 988 26.08 -40.07 65.82
C ASP A 988 27.21 -39.95 66.87
N GLU A 989 28.46 -40.24 66.45
CA GLU A 989 29.70 -40.20 67.25
C GLU A 989 30.66 -39.07 66.77
N PRO A 990 30.27 -37.78 66.80
CA PRO A 990 31.06 -36.70 66.19
C PRO A 990 32.37 -36.37 66.90
N ILE A 991 32.53 -36.71 68.18
CA ILE A 991 33.76 -36.45 68.95
C ILE A 991 34.89 -37.36 68.46
N GLU A 992 34.57 -38.64 68.30
CA GLU A 992 35.47 -39.65 67.75
C GLU A 992 35.82 -39.33 66.29
N ALA A 993 34.85 -38.86 65.50
CA ALA A 993 35.10 -38.39 64.13
C ALA A 993 36.12 -37.23 64.10
N ILE A 994 35.96 -36.21 64.95
CA ILE A 994 36.88 -35.07 65.03
C ILE A 994 38.29 -35.54 65.40
N ALA A 995 38.43 -36.47 66.35
CA ALA A 995 39.74 -37.00 66.73
C ALA A 995 40.46 -37.65 65.54
N LEU A 996 39.78 -38.52 64.80
CA LEU A 996 40.31 -39.19 63.61
C LEU A 996 40.70 -38.18 62.51
N LEU A 997 39.84 -37.20 62.25
CA LEU A 997 40.08 -36.20 61.19
C LEU A 997 41.16 -35.18 61.56
N THR A 998 41.36 -34.91 62.86
CA THR A 998 42.47 -34.08 63.34
C THR A 998 43.80 -34.78 63.06
N GLU A 999 43.90 -36.10 63.24
CA GLU A 999 45.10 -36.85 62.87
C GLU A 999 45.41 -36.77 61.36
N VAL A 1000 44.36 -36.73 60.53
CA VAL A 1000 44.52 -36.55 59.07
C VAL A 1000 45.01 -35.15 58.75
N THR A 1001 44.39 -34.11 59.32
CA THR A 1001 44.75 -32.71 59.04
C THR A 1001 46.09 -32.27 59.65
N ASP A 1002 46.54 -32.89 60.75
CA ASP A 1002 47.89 -32.69 61.29
C ASP A 1002 48.97 -33.15 60.30
N ARG A 1003 48.71 -34.22 59.54
CA ARG A 1003 49.61 -34.73 58.48
C ARG A 1003 49.41 -33.99 57.16
N ARG A 1004 48.16 -33.67 56.83
CA ARG A 1004 47.74 -33.05 55.57
C ARG A 1004 46.74 -31.92 55.82
N PRO A 1005 47.20 -30.71 56.18
CA PRO A 1005 46.31 -29.59 56.51
C PRO A 1005 45.37 -29.19 55.35
N GLY A 1006 45.78 -29.42 54.10
CA GLY A 1006 44.98 -29.15 52.90
C GLY A 1006 44.09 -30.32 52.44
N SER A 1007 43.84 -31.34 53.27
CA SER A 1007 42.90 -32.41 52.89
C SER A 1007 41.47 -31.86 52.86
N VAL A 1008 40.94 -31.68 51.64
CA VAL A 1008 39.59 -31.12 51.41
C VAL A 1008 38.53 -31.95 52.13
N LEU A 1009 38.54 -33.27 51.96
CA LEU A 1009 37.55 -34.17 52.56
C LEU A 1009 37.65 -34.18 54.09
N ALA A 1010 38.86 -34.16 54.65
CA ALA A 1010 39.00 -34.13 56.11
C ALA A 1010 38.45 -32.83 56.71
N ASN A 1011 38.70 -31.69 56.07
CA ASN A 1011 38.17 -30.40 56.48
C ASN A 1011 36.64 -30.32 56.31
N LEU A 1012 36.08 -30.89 55.24
CA LEU A 1012 34.62 -30.99 55.05
C LEU A 1012 33.96 -31.79 56.17
N LEU A 1013 34.51 -32.96 56.51
CA LEU A 1013 33.96 -33.80 57.58
C LEU A 1013 34.18 -33.20 58.97
N LEU A 1014 35.27 -32.46 59.18
CA LEU A 1014 35.46 -31.67 60.41
C LEU A 1014 34.42 -30.58 60.53
N ALA A 1015 34.07 -29.92 59.43
CA ALA A 1015 32.99 -28.94 59.42
C ALA A 1015 31.65 -29.59 59.79
N GLN A 1016 31.34 -30.74 59.19
CA GLN A 1016 30.10 -31.48 59.46
C GLN A 1016 30.03 -31.98 60.91
N ALA A 1017 31.08 -32.61 61.43
CA ALA A 1017 31.12 -33.11 62.80
C ALA A 1017 31.03 -31.96 63.83
N ASN A 1018 31.67 -30.81 63.56
CA ASN A 1018 31.53 -29.61 64.40
C ASN A 1018 30.12 -29.02 64.33
N GLN A 1019 29.47 -29.06 63.17
CA GLN A 1019 28.08 -28.64 63.04
C GLN A 1019 27.13 -29.52 63.86
N MET A 1020 27.32 -30.85 63.87
CA MET A 1020 26.54 -31.78 64.70
C MET A 1020 26.67 -31.45 66.20
N LEU A 1021 27.85 -31.00 66.63
CA LEU A 1021 28.10 -30.54 68.00
C LEU A 1021 27.60 -29.10 68.28
N GLY A 1022 27.11 -28.37 67.27
CA GLY A 1022 26.67 -26.98 67.38
C GLY A 1022 27.80 -25.93 67.31
N ASN A 1023 29.02 -26.34 66.98
CA ASN A 1023 30.22 -25.50 66.88
C ASN A 1023 30.28 -24.80 65.51
N GLN A 1024 29.40 -23.81 65.31
CA GLN A 1024 29.25 -23.14 64.00
C GLN A 1024 30.47 -22.31 63.58
N SER A 1025 31.25 -21.77 64.53
CA SER A 1025 32.46 -21.00 64.25
C SER A 1025 33.53 -21.89 63.61
N GLU A 1026 33.82 -23.01 64.26
CA GLU A 1026 34.81 -24.00 63.87
C GLU A 1026 34.40 -24.66 62.56
N ALA A 1027 33.11 -24.98 62.39
CA ALA A 1027 32.61 -25.52 61.14
C ALA A 1027 32.88 -24.59 59.94
N ARG A 1028 32.72 -23.28 60.12
CA ARG A 1028 33.02 -22.29 59.07
C ARG A 1028 34.51 -22.18 58.78
N GLU A 1029 35.37 -22.23 59.80
CA GLU A 1029 36.82 -22.18 59.60
C GLU A 1029 37.30 -23.31 58.70
N PHE A 1030 36.77 -24.52 58.89
CA PHE A 1030 37.07 -25.64 58.01
C PHE A 1030 36.44 -25.50 56.63
N MET A 1031 35.20 -25.00 56.51
CA MET A 1031 34.55 -24.77 55.21
C MET A 1031 35.26 -23.74 54.34
N VAL A 1032 35.93 -22.73 54.92
CA VAL A 1032 36.74 -21.78 54.14
C VAL A 1032 37.82 -22.50 53.32
N ILE A 1033 38.42 -23.56 53.86
CA ILE A 1033 39.42 -24.36 53.15
C ILE A 1033 38.76 -25.16 52.01
N VAL A 1034 37.58 -25.72 52.26
CA VAL A 1034 36.81 -26.47 51.25
C VAL A 1034 36.34 -25.55 50.12
N GLU A 1035 35.86 -24.35 50.43
CA GLU A 1035 35.41 -23.36 49.45
C GLU A 1035 36.55 -22.84 48.56
N ASP A 1036 37.75 -22.66 49.13
CA ASP A 1036 38.94 -22.22 48.40
C ASP A 1036 39.49 -23.32 47.47
N GLN A 1037 39.54 -24.56 47.96
CA GLN A 1037 40.22 -25.67 47.26
C GLN A 1037 39.30 -26.53 46.40
N ALA A 1038 38.01 -26.60 46.73
CA ALA A 1038 37.00 -27.40 46.04
C ALA A 1038 35.62 -26.70 46.07
N PRO A 1039 35.47 -25.55 45.39
CA PRO A 1039 34.24 -24.74 45.43
C PRO A 1039 33.00 -25.50 44.96
N GLU A 1040 33.15 -26.41 44.00
CA GLU A 1040 32.06 -27.26 43.51
C GLU A 1040 31.59 -28.25 44.59
N LEU A 1041 32.51 -28.88 45.32
CA LEU A 1041 32.18 -29.76 46.44
C LEU A 1041 31.55 -28.96 47.59
N ALA A 1042 32.10 -27.79 47.91
CA ALA A 1042 31.53 -26.91 48.95
C ALA A 1042 30.08 -26.52 48.64
N SER A 1043 29.74 -26.30 47.37
CA SER A 1043 28.38 -25.95 46.94
C SER A 1043 27.34 -27.03 47.23
N GLN A 1044 27.75 -28.29 47.39
CA GLN A 1044 26.88 -29.41 47.77
C GLN A 1044 26.50 -29.39 49.26
N TYR A 1045 27.22 -28.63 50.09
CA TYR A 1045 27.01 -28.53 51.53
C TYR A 1045 26.69 -27.10 51.98
N PRO A 1046 25.67 -26.43 51.40
CA PRO A 1046 25.41 -25.01 51.66
C PRO A 1046 25.03 -24.72 53.12
N HIS A 1047 24.50 -25.74 53.83
CA HIS A 1047 24.18 -25.69 55.25
C HIS A 1047 25.42 -25.53 56.15
N LEU A 1048 26.62 -25.88 55.66
CA LEU A 1048 27.89 -25.71 56.38
C LEU A 1048 28.52 -24.32 56.15
N SER A 1049 28.23 -23.66 55.03
CA SER A 1049 28.83 -22.37 54.61
C SER A 1049 28.16 -21.10 55.15
N GLY A 1050 26.95 -21.18 55.73
CA GLY A 1050 26.33 -20.06 56.47
C GLY A 1050 25.74 -18.91 55.63
N GLY A 1051 25.55 -19.07 54.32
CA GLY A 1051 24.89 -18.10 53.43
C GLY A 1051 23.41 -18.40 53.18
N ALA A 1052 22.54 -17.39 53.38
CA ALA A 1052 21.13 -17.22 52.98
C ALA A 1052 20.15 -18.43 53.01
N VAL A 1053 18.98 -18.19 53.62
CA VAL A 1053 17.79 -19.06 53.66
C VAL A 1053 17.36 -19.48 52.24
N GLY A 1054 17.87 -20.62 51.78
CA GLY A 1054 17.31 -21.41 50.68
C GLY A 1054 16.00 -22.05 51.11
N ARG A 1055 15.09 -22.29 50.16
CA ARG A 1055 13.72 -22.78 50.41
C ARG A 1055 13.75 -24.04 51.28
N ALA A 1056 12.92 -24.04 52.32
CA ALA A 1056 12.83 -25.09 53.35
C ALA A 1056 12.50 -26.52 52.84
N SER A 1057 12.38 -26.74 51.53
CA SER A 1057 12.19 -28.05 50.92
C SER A 1057 13.49 -28.80 50.63
N GLU A 1058 14.64 -28.11 50.51
CA GLU A 1058 15.95 -28.76 50.27
C GLU A 1058 16.67 -29.16 51.57
N ALA A 1059 16.25 -28.61 52.71
CA ALA A 1059 16.83 -28.89 54.02
C ALA A 1059 16.46 -30.27 54.61
N GLN A 1060 15.90 -31.19 53.81
CA GLN A 1060 15.41 -32.50 54.28
C GLN A 1060 16.09 -33.71 53.66
N ALA A 1061 17.02 -33.55 52.70
CA ALA A 1061 17.89 -34.63 52.26
C ALA A 1061 19.17 -34.61 53.12
N ASN A 1062 19.46 -35.70 53.83
CA ASN A 1062 20.80 -35.89 54.42
C ASN A 1062 21.79 -35.92 53.25
N PRO A 1063 22.81 -35.04 53.20
CA PRO A 1063 23.82 -35.09 52.16
C PRO A 1063 24.56 -36.43 52.24
N ILE A 1064 24.75 -37.09 51.09
CA ILE A 1064 25.50 -38.33 50.97
C ILE A 1064 26.93 -38.06 51.40
N LEU A 1065 27.46 -38.84 52.35
CA LEU A 1065 28.83 -38.63 52.82
C LEU A 1065 29.84 -38.95 51.71
N PRO A 1066 30.94 -38.20 51.60
CA PRO A 1066 31.98 -38.50 50.63
C PRO A 1066 32.78 -39.71 51.10
N TRP A 1067 32.72 -40.81 50.37
CA TRP A 1067 33.47 -42.03 50.68
C TRP A 1067 34.65 -42.22 49.69
N PRO A 1068 35.83 -41.65 49.97
CA PRO A 1068 36.99 -41.81 49.09
C PRO A 1068 37.47 -43.27 49.01
N VAL A 1069 37.78 -43.72 47.80
CA VAL A 1069 38.34 -45.06 47.53
C VAL A 1069 39.86 -45.09 47.67
N ASP A 1070 40.53 -44.03 47.22
CA ASP A 1070 41.96 -43.76 47.32
C ASP A 1070 42.16 -42.22 47.35
N GLU A 1071 43.36 -41.75 47.70
CA GLU A 1071 43.65 -40.32 47.95
C GLU A 1071 44.29 -39.57 46.76
N GLU A 1072 44.00 -39.99 45.53
CA GLU A 1072 44.34 -39.23 44.31
C GLU A 1072 43.24 -38.25 43.92
#